data_AF-A0A971XKT6-F1
#
_entry.id   AF-A0A971XKT6-F1
#
_cell.length_a   1.000
_cell.length_b   1.000
_cell.length_c   1.000
_cell.angle_alpha   90.00
_cell.angle_beta   90.00
_cell.angle_gamma   90.00
#
_symmetry.space_group_name_H-M   'P 1'
#
loop_
_entity.id
_entity.type
_entity.pdbx_description
1 polymer ?
#
loop_
_entity_poly.entity_id
_entity_poly.type
_entity_poly.pdbx_seq_one_letter_code
_entity_poly.pdbx_strand_id
1 'polypeptide(L)'
;GNASQAEVLASMYDYSLDNIYPSHRWNLAIPSFNNYNSRMELTADRSFWPAYGRGYIHLPAKEVSPFQFDQFNWFGFSLYHGSRMLFRSADAKGVEEVMVVGYGEQNMNIRGVAQENGIVAATDEIFATGESAPAPPAPEAADMEASAPQVRRNFNETAFFLPQLKTNEKGETQIAFTVPESNTRWRFRLLAHDKQLKSGEAEAFTVSQKELMVTPNMPRFLRHGDRTTIATKISNLSDSTVSGEVQLEFFNPLTEEVVHHIPLLDQVQMFSLDKDASSEASWSFDVPKDIDLLGLRIIATTEAFSDGEQHALAVLPNRMLVTESMRMDLNGAETKAFTMERLLKRSSATIEDYRLTLEFASNPAWYAVQALPVLSEPVSDNAVAWFASYYANSLGAHIGKTYPKVAAMVEAWKKQGGSRETFLSNLEKNRELKNILLEETPWVLEAKSESEQKERLSLLFDLNRSGNHITAALARLKELQTTQGGWSWFKGFNPSVSITHYILYGFGQLEALGVEELNDELLPMQSAALSFIDAEAIRRFDAMKVHNKDWKKSQSIPLTDLEYLYVRTAYPDHPLDNSEKEMVSFYLSVIEKNWTRFGLYERSLIAILMQREGKAGRLQEMLSSFREHATLSDEMGMFWANNRAQVFMSQSAVSVHTFIMEAFRAGGAGTVETDNMKRWLLKQKQTQLWESTHATTDAVHALLSSGSDWFAAEGETTVTLGSMKVQPDNREKGTGYFKESWSRGEILPEMGRVTVAQEGSAPAWGALYWQYYEEMDRIMATDASLDVEKQLFVEQNGTTGPELVRITDAHPLRIGDKVIVRLTVRTDRDLEFVHLKDMRAAAFEPAEQISGLRWQNRVPYYQTSKDASTSFYFDLLPRGTWLFEYAVYVTRTGSYSNGITTIQCLYAPEFRSHTAGMKINVKE
;
A
#
# COMPACT_ATOMS: atom_id res chain seq x y z
N GLY A 1 -51.37 7.57 4.54
CA GLY A 1 -51.22 6.26 3.87
C GLY A 1 -51.86 5.19 4.72
N ASN A 2 -51.98 3.96 4.21
CA ASN A 2 -52.40 2.84 5.04
C ASN A 2 -51.24 2.41 5.96
N ALA A 3 -51.55 1.99 7.18
CA ALA A 3 -50.58 1.38 8.08
C ALA A 3 -49.94 0.14 7.44
N SER A 4 -48.64 -0.07 7.67
CA SER A 4 -47.91 -1.25 7.22
C SER A 4 -46.94 -1.70 8.31
N GLN A 5 -46.80 -3.02 8.48
CA GLN A 5 -45.73 -3.61 9.28
C GLN A 5 -44.44 -3.59 8.45
N ALA A 6 -43.54 -2.69 8.85
CA ALA A 6 -42.27 -2.41 8.17
C ALA A 6 -41.10 -2.67 9.12
N GLU A 7 -39.98 -3.10 8.56
CA GLU A 7 -38.69 -3.08 9.23
C GLU A 7 -38.08 -1.68 9.06
N VAL A 8 -37.46 -1.17 10.11
CA VAL A 8 -37.01 0.21 10.23
C VAL A 8 -35.57 0.25 10.73
N LEU A 9 -34.71 0.92 9.98
CA LEU A 9 -33.37 1.32 10.33
C LEU A 9 -33.41 2.79 10.75
N ALA A 10 -32.86 3.13 11.91
CA ALA A 10 -32.78 4.51 12.42
C ALA A 10 -31.38 4.83 12.97
N SER A 11 -30.90 6.06 12.78
CA SER A 11 -29.64 6.55 13.35
C SER A 11 -29.71 8.02 13.70
N MET A 12 -28.93 8.44 14.70
CA MET A 12 -28.72 9.84 15.02
C MET A 12 -27.26 10.07 15.38
N TYR A 13 -26.63 11.04 14.72
CA TYR A 13 -25.20 11.33 14.85
C TYR A 13 -24.94 12.84 14.73
N ASP A 14 -23.77 13.27 15.18
CA ASP A 14 -23.32 14.67 15.14
C ASP A 14 -23.15 15.13 13.68
N TYR A 15 -23.88 16.18 13.30
CA TYR A 15 -23.91 16.70 11.93
C TYR A 15 -22.56 17.30 11.49
N SER A 16 -21.68 17.67 12.42
CA SER A 16 -20.34 18.17 12.10
C SER A 16 -19.47 17.14 11.37
N LEU A 17 -19.74 15.84 11.55
CA LEU A 17 -19.06 14.76 10.80
C LEU A 17 -19.27 14.86 9.28
N ASP A 18 -20.37 15.44 8.82
CA ASP A 18 -20.62 15.65 7.39
C ASP A 18 -19.65 16.68 6.77
N ASN A 19 -18.96 17.50 7.57
CA ASN A 19 -17.86 18.36 7.09
C ASN A 19 -16.57 17.57 6.80
N ILE A 20 -16.40 16.39 7.40
CA ILE A 20 -15.25 15.49 7.17
C ILE A 20 -15.58 14.56 5.99
N TYR A 21 -16.73 13.89 6.05
CA TYR A 21 -17.23 13.03 4.97
C TYR A 21 -18.75 13.14 4.88
N PRO A 22 -19.31 13.82 3.86
CA PRO A 22 -20.74 14.00 3.70
C PRO A 22 -21.48 12.66 3.62
N SER A 23 -22.33 12.36 4.61
CA SER A 23 -23.08 11.11 4.57
C SER A 23 -24.17 11.15 3.49
N HIS A 24 -24.16 10.12 2.65
CA HIS A 24 -25.16 9.92 1.61
C HIS A 24 -26.51 9.51 2.23
N ARG A 25 -27.61 9.86 1.57
CA ARG A 25 -28.94 9.41 1.98
C ARG A 25 -29.07 7.88 1.90
N TRP A 26 -29.88 7.32 2.78
CA TRP A 26 -30.15 5.88 2.82
C TRP A 26 -31.13 5.45 1.74
N ASN A 27 -30.61 5.18 0.55
CA ASN A 27 -31.40 4.70 -0.57
C ASN A 27 -31.49 3.15 -0.60
N LEU A 28 -32.68 2.60 -0.36
CA LEU A 28 -32.96 1.18 -0.65
C LEU A 28 -33.24 1.00 -2.15
N ALA A 29 -32.18 0.82 -2.93
CA ALA A 29 -32.26 0.55 -4.36
C ALA A 29 -32.82 -0.85 -4.64
N ILE A 30 -34.15 -0.93 -4.81
CA ILE A 30 -34.82 -2.14 -5.29
C ILE A 30 -34.42 -2.36 -6.75
N PRO A 31 -34.02 -3.57 -7.17
CA PRO A 31 -33.67 -3.85 -8.56
C PRO A 31 -34.81 -3.47 -9.52
N SER A 32 -34.65 -2.36 -10.24
CA SER A 32 -35.51 -2.08 -11.38
C SER A 32 -35.14 -3.07 -12.48
N PHE A 33 -36.05 -4.00 -12.76
CA PHE A 33 -36.03 -4.77 -14.00
C PHE A 33 -36.36 -3.83 -15.17
N ASN A 34 -35.45 -2.90 -15.45
CA ASN A 34 -35.41 -2.20 -16.71
C ASN A 34 -35.34 -3.28 -17.79
N ASN A 35 -36.36 -3.33 -18.65
CA ASN A 35 -36.35 -4.19 -19.83
C ASN A 35 -34.98 -4.08 -20.49
N TYR A 36 -34.32 -5.22 -20.70
CA TYR A 36 -32.94 -5.34 -21.16
C TYR A 36 -32.83 -4.83 -22.60
N ASN A 37 -32.81 -3.50 -22.72
CA ASN A 37 -32.59 -2.80 -23.97
C ASN A 37 -31.10 -2.87 -24.23
N SER A 38 -30.68 -3.75 -25.12
CA SER A 38 -29.30 -3.80 -25.64
C SER A 38 -29.01 -2.54 -26.45
N ARG A 39 -28.79 -1.43 -25.74
CA ARG A 39 -28.31 -0.16 -26.30
C ARG A 39 -26.83 -0.35 -26.56
N MET A 40 -26.47 -0.51 -27.84
CA MET A 40 -25.07 -0.58 -28.23
C MET A 40 -24.48 0.83 -28.14
N GLU A 41 -23.73 1.10 -27.08
CA GLU A 41 -23.04 2.38 -26.89
C GLU A 41 -21.74 2.38 -27.69
N LEU A 42 -21.56 3.41 -28.53
CA LEU A 42 -20.33 3.61 -29.30
C LEU A 42 -19.38 4.49 -28.48
N THR A 43 -18.51 3.86 -27.70
CA THR A 43 -17.47 4.53 -26.92
C THR A 43 -16.20 4.74 -27.75
N ALA A 44 -15.71 5.97 -27.83
CA ALA A 44 -14.36 6.29 -28.33
C ALA A 44 -13.32 6.29 -27.19
N ASP A 45 -12.04 6.16 -27.54
CA ASP A 45 -10.94 5.94 -26.59
C ASP A 45 -10.64 7.17 -25.69
N ARG A 46 -10.15 6.87 -24.47
CA ARG A 46 -10.26 7.69 -23.26
C ARG A 46 -9.07 8.63 -23.03
N SER A 47 -8.93 9.68 -23.83
CA SER A 47 -7.86 10.68 -23.60
C SER A 47 -8.34 12.05 -23.12
N PHE A 48 -9.26 12.75 -23.80
CA PHE A 48 -9.63 14.13 -23.43
C PHE A 48 -11.11 14.48 -23.72
N TRP A 49 -11.92 14.58 -22.66
CA TRP A 49 -13.31 15.08 -22.59
C TRP A 49 -14.42 14.31 -23.35
N PRO A 50 -15.65 14.24 -22.80
CA PRO A 50 -16.73 13.42 -23.38
C PRO A 50 -17.47 14.10 -24.54
N ALA A 51 -17.70 13.33 -25.61
CA ALA A 51 -18.67 13.64 -26.66
C ALA A 51 -19.62 12.43 -26.82
N TYR A 52 -20.92 12.63 -26.58
CA TYR A 52 -21.90 11.54 -26.59
C TYR A 52 -22.64 11.45 -27.93
N GLY A 53 -22.52 10.33 -28.63
CA GLY A 53 -23.31 9.98 -29.81
C GLY A 53 -24.31 8.86 -29.51
N ARG A 54 -25.61 9.15 -29.52
CA ARG A 54 -26.66 8.12 -29.35
C ARG A 54 -27.24 7.70 -30.71
N GLY A 55 -26.91 6.49 -31.16
CA GLY A 55 -27.53 5.86 -32.33
C GLY A 55 -28.75 5.02 -31.94
N TYR A 56 -29.87 5.18 -32.66
CA TYR A 56 -31.03 4.31 -32.52
C TYR A 56 -30.95 3.18 -33.56
N ILE A 57 -30.60 1.97 -33.12
CA ILE A 57 -30.79 0.76 -33.91
C ILE A 57 -32.21 0.26 -33.61
N HIS A 58 -33.06 0.18 -34.64
CA HIS A 58 -34.42 -0.33 -34.50
C HIS A 58 -34.37 -1.86 -34.41
N LEU A 59 -34.33 -2.38 -33.18
CA LEU A 59 -34.44 -3.81 -32.94
C LEU A 59 -35.86 -4.27 -33.35
N PRO A 60 -36.00 -5.30 -34.21
CA PRO A 60 -37.31 -5.80 -34.61
C PRO A 60 -37.97 -6.53 -33.43
N ALA A 61 -38.71 -5.77 -32.62
CA ALA A 61 -39.58 -6.31 -31.59
C ALA A 61 -40.81 -6.95 -32.24
N LYS A 62 -41.23 -8.11 -31.73
CA LYS A 62 -42.52 -8.69 -32.10
C LYS A 62 -43.60 -7.90 -31.37
N GLU A 63 -44.52 -7.25 -32.10
CA GLU A 63 -45.69 -6.64 -31.46
C GLU A 63 -46.51 -7.74 -30.77
N VAL A 64 -46.53 -7.71 -29.45
CA VAL A 64 -47.44 -8.47 -28.61
C VAL A 64 -48.49 -7.47 -28.13
N SER A 65 -49.78 -7.75 -28.34
CA SER A 65 -50.83 -6.88 -27.82
C SER A 65 -50.65 -6.69 -26.31
N PRO A 66 -50.53 -5.44 -25.81
CA PRO A 66 -50.40 -5.20 -24.38
C PRO A 66 -51.61 -5.74 -23.63
N PHE A 67 -51.39 -6.31 -22.45
CA PHE A 67 -52.48 -6.71 -21.57
C PHE A 67 -53.13 -5.44 -20.99
N GLN A 68 -54.24 -5.01 -21.58
CA GLN A 68 -54.99 -3.82 -21.16
C GLN A 68 -56.19 -4.23 -20.32
N PHE A 69 -56.34 -3.58 -19.17
CA PHE A 69 -57.58 -3.61 -18.38
C PHE A 69 -58.61 -2.64 -18.98
N ASP A 70 -59.89 -2.90 -18.76
CA ASP A 70 -60.98 -2.02 -19.20
C ASP A 70 -60.79 -0.59 -18.66
N GLN A 71 -60.79 0.41 -19.55
CA GLN A 71 -60.67 1.82 -19.20
C GLN A 71 -61.96 2.57 -19.50
N PHE A 72 -62.30 3.55 -18.67
CA PHE A 72 -63.45 4.41 -18.88
C PHE A 72 -63.25 5.26 -20.15
N ASN A 73 -64.24 5.30 -21.04
CA ASN A 73 -64.12 6.05 -22.30
C ASN A 73 -64.35 7.55 -22.08
N TRP A 74 -63.27 8.34 -22.13
CA TRP A 74 -63.30 9.80 -21.97
C TRP A 74 -63.63 10.57 -23.28
N PHE A 75 -64.17 9.92 -24.31
CA PHE A 75 -64.61 10.54 -25.57
C PHE A 75 -63.57 11.48 -26.23
N GLY A 76 -62.29 11.08 -26.20
CA GLY A 76 -61.18 11.86 -26.76
C GLY A 76 -60.60 12.93 -25.83
N PHE A 77 -61.09 13.06 -24.60
CA PHE A 77 -60.52 13.96 -23.60
C PHE A 77 -59.25 13.34 -22.97
N SER A 78 -58.09 13.56 -23.59
CA SER A 78 -56.80 13.20 -23.01
C SER A 78 -56.24 14.32 -22.14
N LEU A 79 -56.05 14.04 -20.85
CA LEU A 79 -55.27 14.88 -19.93
C LEU A 79 -53.74 14.73 -20.11
N TYR A 80 -53.31 13.82 -20.99
CA TYR A 80 -51.92 13.48 -21.23
C TYR A 80 -51.62 13.51 -22.74
N HIS A 81 -51.40 14.70 -23.31
CA HIS A 81 -50.35 14.95 -24.32
C HIS A 81 -50.27 16.43 -24.75
N GLY A 82 -49.27 17.15 -24.23
CA GLY A 82 -48.43 18.05 -25.03
C GLY A 82 -49.05 19.28 -25.71
N SER A 83 -49.61 20.24 -24.96
CA SER A 83 -49.51 21.66 -25.34
C SER A 83 -49.66 22.59 -24.14
N ARG A 84 -48.81 23.62 -24.05
CA ARG A 84 -48.78 24.58 -22.93
C ARG A 84 -50.01 25.50 -22.97
N MET A 85 -50.96 25.31 -22.06
CA MET A 85 -51.85 26.40 -21.64
C MET A 85 -51.08 27.32 -20.69
N LEU A 86 -50.63 28.47 -21.21
CA LEU A 86 -50.04 29.54 -20.42
C LEU A 86 -51.14 30.33 -19.68
N PHE A 87 -51.31 30.09 -18.38
CA PHE A 87 -51.91 31.07 -17.49
C PHE A 87 -50.81 31.90 -16.83
N ARG A 88 -50.90 33.24 -16.94
CA ARG A 88 -50.01 34.19 -16.27
C ARG A 88 -50.40 34.33 -14.80
N SER A 89 -49.53 33.92 -13.86
CA SER A 89 -48.94 34.81 -12.83
C SER A 89 -48.18 34.06 -11.71
N ALA A 90 -47.07 34.68 -11.25
CA ALA A 90 -46.41 34.55 -9.94
C ALA A 90 -45.56 33.29 -9.59
N ASP A 91 -44.24 33.52 -9.63
CA ASP A 91 -43.12 33.06 -8.77
C ASP A 91 -42.82 31.57 -8.43
N ALA A 92 -41.78 31.07 -9.11
CA ALA A 92 -40.44 30.74 -8.55
C ALA A 92 -40.28 29.78 -7.34
N LYS A 93 -39.77 28.55 -7.60
CA LYS A 93 -38.34 28.17 -7.43
C LYS A 93 -38.07 26.65 -7.57
N GLY A 94 -37.02 26.31 -8.31
CA GLY A 94 -36.11 25.16 -8.05
C GLY A 94 -36.57 23.72 -8.31
N VAL A 95 -35.79 22.98 -9.12
CA VAL A 95 -35.02 21.76 -8.77
C VAL A 95 -34.28 21.30 -10.04
N GLU A 96 -32.97 21.04 -9.94
CA GLU A 96 -32.22 20.16 -10.85
C GLU A 96 -31.91 18.85 -10.11
N GLU A 97 -31.92 17.72 -10.83
CA GLU A 97 -31.77 16.39 -10.26
C GLU A 97 -30.55 15.67 -10.87
N VAL A 98 -29.87 14.86 -10.05
CA VAL A 98 -28.59 14.20 -10.35
C VAL A 98 -28.82 12.80 -10.94
N MET A 99 -27.89 12.30 -11.76
CA MET A 99 -27.82 10.89 -12.16
C MET A 99 -26.46 10.27 -11.84
N VAL A 100 -26.50 9.07 -11.25
CA VAL A 100 -25.41 8.26 -10.71
C VAL A 100 -25.11 7.09 -11.68
N VAL A 101 -24.01 6.34 -11.47
CA VAL A 101 -23.95 4.84 -11.47
C VAL A 101 -22.50 4.38 -11.23
N GLY A 102 -22.32 3.37 -10.38
CA GLY A 102 -21.09 2.59 -10.22
C GLY A 102 -21.37 1.08 -10.39
N TYR A 103 -20.39 0.20 -10.14
CA TYR A 103 -20.56 -1.26 -10.13
C TYR A 103 -19.56 -1.94 -9.17
N GLY A 104 -19.89 -3.14 -8.70
CA GLY A 104 -19.02 -4.03 -7.90
C GLY A 104 -19.52 -5.48 -7.91
N GLU A 105 -18.73 -6.42 -7.37
CA GLU A 105 -19.00 -7.85 -7.02
C GLU A 105 -17.79 -8.36 -6.16
N GLN A 106 -17.82 -9.40 -5.31
CA GLN A 106 -18.88 -10.24 -4.72
C GLN A 106 -18.43 -10.74 -3.31
N ASN A 107 -19.15 -11.67 -2.66
CA ASN A 107 -18.84 -12.21 -1.31
C ASN A 107 -18.09 -13.57 -1.31
N MET A 108 -17.26 -13.80 -0.30
CA MET A 108 -16.78 -15.13 0.13
C MET A 108 -16.70 -15.21 1.67
N ASN A 109 -17.30 -16.26 2.26
CA ASN A 109 -17.33 -16.48 3.71
C ASN A 109 -16.10 -17.28 4.20
N ILE A 110 -15.43 -16.82 5.27
CA ILE A 110 -14.53 -17.66 6.08
C ILE A 110 -14.83 -17.44 7.57
N ARG A 111 -15.13 -18.52 8.30
CA ARG A 111 -15.21 -18.56 9.78
C ARG A 111 -13.84 -18.97 10.34
N GLY A 112 -13.31 -18.27 11.36
CA GLY A 112 -11.99 -18.60 11.91
C GLY A 112 -11.51 -17.85 13.16
N VAL A 113 -12.28 -17.89 14.25
CA VAL A 113 -11.85 -17.86 15.69
C VAL A 113 -10.63 -17.00 16.13
N ALA A 114 -10.92 -15.91 16.85
CA ALA A 114 -10.31 -15.49 18.13
C ALA A 114 -11.22 -14.36 18.69
N GLN A 115 -12.01 -14.52 19.76
CA GLN A 115 -11.68 -14.75 21.17
C GLN A 115 -10.86 -13.61 21.80
N GLU A 116 -11.56 -12.56 22.24
CA GLU A 116 -11.12 -11.72 23.36
C GLU A 116 -12.32 -11.27 24.21
N ASN A 117 -12.08 -10.89 25.47
CA ASN A 117 -13.08 -10.96 26.53
C ASN A 117 -14.08 -9.79 26.54
N GLY A 118 -15.30 -10.04 26.05
CA GLY A 118 -16.45 -9.17 26.29
C GLY A 118 -17.06 -9.43 27.67
N ILE A 119 -17.14 -8.39 28.52
CA ILE A 119 -17.93 -8.41 29.76
C ILE A 119 -19.39 -8.59 29.37
N VAL A 120 -20.04 -9.63 29.91
CA VAL A 120 -21.41 -10.00 29.57
C VAL A 120 -22.39 -9.02 30.22
N ALA A 121 -22.87 -8.04 29.44
CA ALA A 121 -24.11 -7.35 29.73
C ALA A 121 -25.27 -8.21 29.17
N ALA A 122 -26.01 -8.86 30.06
CA ALA A 122 -27.16 -9.68 29.67
C ALA A 122 -28.26 -8.80 29.05
N THR A 123 -28.71 -9.18 27.85
CA THR A 123 -29.92 -8.63 27.24
C THR A 123 -31.12 -9.44 27.72
N ASP A 124 -31.79 -8.95 28.76
CA ASP A 124 -33.12 -9.45 29.13
C ASP A 124 -34.16 -9.01 28.08
N GLU A 125 -34.84 -9.97 27.47
CA GLU A 125 -35.98 -9.73 26.59
C GLU A 125 -37.18 -9.22 27.39
N ILE A 126 -37.38 -7.90 27.45
CA ILE A 126 -38.63 -7.32 27.97
C ILE A 126 -39.65 -7.19 26.83
N PHE A 127 -40.47 -8.22 26.66
CA PHE A 127 -41.74 -8.13 25.94
C PHE A 127 -42.71 -7.21 26.72
N ALA A 128 -42.65 -5.91 26.46
CA ALA A 128 -43.63 -4.95 26.97
C ALA A 128 -44.93 -5.03 26.15
N THR A 129 -45.88 -5.83 26.60
CA THR A 129 -47.29 -5.76 26.13
C THR A 129 -47.86 -4.38 26.45
N GLY A 130 -48.59 -3.78 25.49
CA GLY A 130 -48.95 -2.37 25.55
C GLY A 130 -49.90 -1.99 26.69
N GLU A 131 -49.42 -1.10 27.56
CA GLU A 131 -50.22 -0.13 28.31
C GLU A 131 -49.55 1.24 28.20
N SER A 132 -50.35 2.30 28.13
CA SER A 132 -49.85 3.67 27.95
C SER A 132 -49.19 4.17 29.24
N ALA A 133 -47.87 4.36 29.23
CA ALA A 133 -47.17 5.06 30.30
C ALA A 133 -47.71 6.50 30.43
N PRO A 134 -48.05 6.97 31.65
CA PRO A 134 -48.47 8.35 31.86
C PRO A 134 -47.28 9.30 31.66
N ALA A 135 -47.58 10.52 31.21
CA ALA A 135 -46.58 11.57 31.09
C ALA A 135 -45.92 11.87 32.45
N PRO A 136 -44.61 12.18 32.50
CA PRO A 136 -43.97 12.57 33.75
C PRO A 136 -44.61 13.87 34.28
N PRO A 137 -44.73 14.03 35.61
CA PRO A 137 -45.27 15.25 36.19
C PRO A 137 -44.36 16.44 35.86
N ALA A 138 -44.96 17.61 35.65
CA ALA A 138 -44.22 18.85 35.55
C ALA A 138 -43.48 19.12 36.88
N PRO A 139 -42.23 19.64 36.85
CA PRO A 139 -41.48 19.89 38.07
C PRO A 139 -42.14 21.01 38.89
N GLU A 140 -42.58 20.68 40.11
CA GLU A 140 -42.88 21.68 41.12
C GLU A 140 -41.57 22.37 41.54
N ALA A 141 -41.64 23.68 41.81
CA ALA A 141 -40.48 24.47 42.19
C ALA A 141 -39.94 24.03 43.56
N ALA A 142 -38.73 23.46 43.55
CA ALA A 142 -37.95 23.20 44.76
C ALA A 142 -36.93 24.33 44.98
N ASP A 143 -36.70 24.69 46.24
CA ASP A 143 -35.80 25.77 46.63
C ASP A 143 -34.35 25.53 46.16
N MET A 144 -33.68 26.61 45.73
CA MET A 144 -32.30 26.59 45.25
C MET A 144 -31.30 26.50 46.42
N GLU A 145 -30.96 25.28 46.84
CA GLU A 145 -29.62 25.03 47.37
C GLU A 145 -28.63 24.98 46.19
N ALA A 146 -27.41 25.48 46.39
CA ALA A 146 -26.40 25.61 45.33
C ALA A 146 -25.93 24.22 44.84
N SER A 147 -26.55 23.71 43.77
CA SER A 147 -26.18 22.45 43.14
C SER A 147 -24.75 22.52 42.62
N ALA A 148 -23.96 21.46 42.86
CA ALA A 148 -22.63 21.33 42.29
C ALA A 148 -22.67 21.50 40.75
N PRO A 149 -21.70 22.20 40.14
CA PRO A 149 -21.75 22.54 38.72
C PRO A 149 -21.81 21.29 37.85
N GLN A 150 -22.71 21.29 36.86
CA GLN A 150 -22.91 20.12 36.00
C GLN A 150 -21.80 20.02 34.95
N VAL A 151 -20.97 18.99 35.09
CA VAL A 151 -19.84 18.71 34.20
C VAL A 151 -20.17 17.61 33.20
N ARG A 152 -20.12 17.95 31.91
CA ARG A 152 -20.39 17.07 30.76
C ARG A 152 -19.19 16.14 30.52
N ARG A 153 -19.48 14.86 30.26
CA ARG A 153 -18.52 13.74 30.15
C ARG A 153 -18.78 12.84 28.93
N ASN A 154 -20.01 12.77 28.41
CA ASN A 154 -20.38 11.89 27.29
C ASN A 154 -20.40 12.64 25.95
N PHE A 155 -19.31 12.55 25.19
CA PHE A 155 -19.14 13.26 23.90
C PHE A 155 -19.30 12.37 22.65
N ASN A 156 -19.92 11.19 22.79
CA ASN A 156 -20.09 10.24 21.67
C ASN A 156 -20.75 10.90 20.45
N GLU A 157 -20.11 10.82 19.28
CA GLU A 157 -20.58 11.46 18.04
C GLU A 157 -21.75 10.70 17.40
N THR A 158 -22.02 9.47 17.84
CA THR A 158 -23.22 8.70 17.48
C THR A 158 -24.10 8.53 18.71
N ALA A 159 -25.29 9.13 18.70
CA ALA A 159 -26.28 8.98 19.77
C ALA A 159 -26.91 7.57 19.74
N PHE A 160 -27.23 7.04 18.56
CA PHE A 160 -27.63 5.64 18.37
C PHE A 160 -27.55 5.19 16.90
N PHE A 161 -27.46 3.87 16.72
CA PHE A 161 -27.69 3.18 15.46
C PHE A 161 -28.53 1.92 15.72
N LEU A 162 -29.76 1.88 15.20
CA LEU A 162 -30.78 0.87 15.48
C LEU A 162 -31.24 0.24 14.16
N PRO A 163 -30.67 -0.92 13.73
CA PRO A 163 -30.86 -1.44 12.39
C PRO A 163 -32.09 -2.33 12.17
N GLN A 164 -32.81 -2.72 13.23
CA GLN A 164 -33.86 -3.75 13.18
C GLN A 164 -35.09 -3.38 14.01
N LEU A 165 -35.50 -2.10 14.00
CA LEU A 165 -36.76 -1.68 14.59
C LEU A 165 -37.94 -2.20 13.75
N LYS A 166 -39.13 -2.31 14.33
CA LYS A 166 -40.35 -2.72 13.64
C LYS A 166 -41.50 -1.80 13.97
N THR A 167 -42.33 -1.48 13.00
CA THR A 167 -43.57 -0.76 13.26
C THR A 167 -44.63 -1.66 13.88
N ASN A 168 -45.47 -1.07 14.73
CA ASN A 168 -46.66 -1.73 15.27
C ASN A 168 -47.76 -1.89 14.19
N GLU A 169 -48.92 -2.45 14.55
CA GLU A 169 -50.05 -2.64 13.63
C GLU A 169 -50.61 -1.34 13.01
N LYS A 170 -50.32 -0.18 13.63
CA LYS A 170 -50.70 1.16 13.13
C LYS A 170 -49.63 1.80 12.24
N GLY A 171 -48.47 1.16 12.06
CA GLY A 171 -47.34 1.71 11.31
C GLY A 171 -46.44 2.65 12.12
N GLU A 172 -46.55 2.65 13.44
CA GLU A 172 -45.82 3.54 14.35
C GLU A 172 -44.59 2.81 14.94
N THR A 173 -43.50 3.54 15.21
CA THR A 173 -42.34 3.05 15.97
C THR A 173 -41.93 4.11 16.99
N GLN A 174 -41.45 3.69 18.16
CA GLN A 174 -40.99 4.58 19.23
C GLN A 174 -39.51 4.31 19.52
N ILE A 175 -38.72 5.36 19.63
CA ILE A 175 -37.30 5.31 19.96
C ILE A 175 -37.10 6.15 21.22
N ALA A 176 -36.57 5.54 22.27
CA ALA A 176 -36.14 6.22 23.49
C ALA A 176 -34.62 6.06 23.61
N PHE A 177 -33.92 7.18 23.82
CA PHE A 177 -32.47 7.23 23.93
C PHE A 177 -32.07 8.44 24.77
N THR A 178 -30.89 8.38 25.40
CA THR A 178 -30.26 9.55 26.02
C THR A 178 -29.39 10.24 24.97
N VAL A 179 -29.62 11.53 24.72
CA VAL A 179 -28.74 12.31 23.84
C VAL A 179 -27.36 12.46 24.49
N PRO A 180 -26.25 12.31 23.75
CA PRO A 180 -24.92 12.66 24.26
C PRO A 180 -24.85 14.14 24.67
N GLU A 181 -23.91 14.45 25.56
CA GLU A 181 -23.74 15.77 26.18
C GLU A 181 -22.92 16.74 25.30
N SER A 182 -22.60 16.34 24.06
CA SER A 182 -22.13 17.26 23.02
C SER A 182 -23.22 18.31 22.73
N ASN A 183 -22.91 19.59 22.92
CA ASN A 183 -23.79 20.68 22.53
C ASN A 183 -23.61 20.94 21.03
N THR A 184 -24.42 20.27 20.21
CA THR A 184 -24.22 20.16 18.76
C THR A 184 -25.55 20.09 18.01
N ARG A 185 -25.48 20.15 16.68
CA ARG A 185 -26.60 19.81 15.80
C ARG A 185 -26.52 18.33 15.44
N TRP A 186 -27.59 17.60 15.71
CA TRP A 186 -27.72 16.20 15.38
C TRP A 186 -28.48 16.00 14.08
N ARG A 187 -28.07 15.01 13.28
CA ARG A 187 -28.77 14.54 12.07
C ARG A 187 -29.41 13.19 12.35
N PHE A 188 -30.74 13.17 12.45
CA PHE A 188 -31.55 11.96 12.56
C PHE A 188 -31.92 11.46 11.15
N ARG A 189 -31.74 10.17 10.90
CA ARG A 189 -32.10 9.49 9.65
C ARG A 189 -32.90 8.24 9.94
N LEU A 190 -33.87 7.95 9.08
CA LEU A 190 -34.70 6.76 9.13
C LEU A 190 -34.88 6.19 7.72
N LEU A 191 -34.78 4.86 7.58
CA LEU A 191 -35.13 4.09 6.39
C LEU A 191 -36.10 2.99 6.81
N ALA A 192 -37.23 2.87 6.14
CA ALA A 192 -38.22 1.81 6.38
C ALA A 192 -38.50 1.01 5.11
N HIS A 193 -38.79 -0.29 5.25
CA HIS A 193 -39.36 -1.10 4.16
C HIS A 193 -40.35 -2.17 4.65
N ASP A 194 -41.37 -2.47 3.84
CA ASP A 194 -42.33 -3.56 4.11
C ASP A 194 -42.07 -4.83 3.27
N LYS A 195 -42.84 -5.89 3.53
CA LYS A 195 -42.75 -7.18 2.81
C LYS A 195 -43.12 -7.11 1.32
N GLN A 196 -43.70 -6.01 0.84
CA GLN A 196 -43.94 -5.77 -0.58
C GLN A 196 -42.85 -4.89 -1.21
N LEU A 197 -41.73 -4.68 -0.51
CA LEU A 197 -40.63 -3.79 -0.90
C LEU A 197 -41.10 -2.33 -1.09
N LYS A 198 -42.17 -1.89 -0.42
CA LYS A 198 -42.42 -0.44 -0.34
C LYS A 198 -41.42 0.15 0.65
N SER A 199 -40.60 1.09 0.19
CA SER A 199 -39.60 1.77 1.02
C SER A 199 -39.94 3.25 1.23
N GLY A 200 -39.35 3.84 2.27
CA GLY A 200 -39.40 5.27 2.53
C GLY A 200 -38.23 5.74 3.39
N GLU A 201 -37.70 6.92 3.09
CA GLU A 201 -36.68 7.61 3.89
C GLU A 201 -37.28 8.80 4.64
N ALA A 202 -36.71 9.14 5.79
CA ALA A 202 -36.99 10.38 6.51
C ALA A 202 -35.72 10.94 7.16
N GLU A 203 -35.65 12.26 7.27
CA GLU A 203 -34.52 13.00 7.83
C GLU A 203 -35.05 14.13 8.72
N ALA A 204 -34.42 14.34 9.86
CA ALA A 204 -34.70 15.46 10.76
C ALA A 204 -33.42 15.97 11.40
N PHE A 205 -33.46 17.20 11.90
CA PHE A 205 -32.37 17.81 12.66
C PHE A 205 -32.88 18.29 14.00
N THR A 206 -32.04 18.18 15.02
CA THR A 206 -32.28 18.72 16.36
C THR A 206 -30.99 19.29 16.92
N VAL A 207 -31.06 20.11 17.97
CA VAL A 207 -29.90 20.81 18.57
C VAL A 207 -29.91 20.60 20.07
N SER A 208 -28.76 20.23 20.63
CA SER A 208 -28.47 20.30 22.07
C SER A 208 -27.67 21.57 22.35
N GLN A 209 -28.14 22.40 23.29
CA GLN A 209 -27.48 23.64 23.72
C GLN A 209 -27.86 23.98 25.16
N LYS A 210 -27.03 24.81 25.81
CA LYS A 210 -27.28 25.39 27.14
C LYS A 210 -27.25 26.92 27.07
N GLU A 211 -27.87 27.57 28.06
CA GLU A 211 -27.86 29.04 28.24
C GLU A 211 -26.45 29.60 28.43
N LEU A 212 -25.61 28.90 29.21
CA LEU A 212 -24.17 29.11 29.32
C LEU A 212 -23.47 27.86 28.77
N MET A 213 -22.51 28.04 27.88
CA MET A 213 -21.74 26.94 27.29
C MET A 213 -20.24 27.20 27.38
N VAL A 214 -19.48 26.22 27.85
CA VAL A 214 -18.04 26.13 27.59
C VAL A 214 -17.78 25.20 26.41
N THR A 215 -16.79 25.52 25.58
CA THR A 215 -16.35 24.68 24.46
C THR A 215 -14.82 24.71 24.40
N PRO A 216 -14.16 23.76 25.10
CA PRO A 216 -12.71 23.63 25.10
C PRO A 216 -12.15 23.27 23.72
N ASN A 217 -11.09 23.96 23.32
CA ASN A 217 -10.21 23.51 22.26
C ASN A 217 -9.19 22.55 22.88
N MET A 218 -9.50 21.25 22.88
CA MET A 218 -8.65 20.17 23.39
C MET A 218 -7.64 19.70 22.32
N PRO A 219 -6.37 19.42 22.67
CA PRO A 219 -5.45 18.70 21.79
C PRO A 219 -5.77 17.20 21.82
N ARG A 220 -5.43 16.48 20.75
CA ARG A 220 -5.61 15.02 20.70
C ARG A 220 -4.71 14.26 21.70
N PHE A 221 -3.54 14.81 22.01
CA PHE A 221 -2.56 14.24 22.95
C PHE A 221 -1.65 15.35 23.49
N LEU A 222 -0.92 15.06 24.57
CA LEU A 222 0.18 15.87 25.09
C LEU A 222 1.50 15.11 25.00
N ARG A 223 2.66 15.75 25.22
CA ARG A 223 3.97 15.08 25.31
C ARG A 223 4.76 15.56 26.52
N HIS A 224 5.51 14.64 27.14
CA HIS A 224 6.35 14.94 28.31
C HIS A 224 7.34 16.08 28.07
N GLY A 225 7.21 17.17 28.84
CA GLY A 225 8.08 18.34 28.72
C GLY A 225 7.82 19.25 27.52
N ASP A 226 6.72 19.07 26.78
CA ASP A 226 6.18 20.12 25.92
C ASP A 226 5.58 21.24 26.80
N ARG A 227 5.55 22.47 26.27
CA ARG A 227 4.80 23.58 26.86
C ARG A 227 3.60 23.87 25.98
N THR A 228 2.41 23.86 26.55
CA THR A 228 1.16 23.94 25.78
C THR A 228 0.19 24.95 26.36
N THR A 229 -0.86 25.23 25.59
CA THR A 229 -1.96 26.12 25.95
C THR A 229 -3.28 25.41 25.68
N ILE A 230 -4.19 25.45 26.66
CA ILE A 230 -5.58 25.02 26.53
C ILE A 230 -6.45 26.26 26.56
N ALA A 231 -7.28 26.42 25.53
CA ALA A 231 -8.23 27.53 25.43
C ALA A 231 -9.66 26.98 25.46
N THR A 232 -10.60 27.77 25.98
CA THR A 232 -12.03 27.47 25.94
C THR A 232 -12.81 28.68 25.44
N LYS A 233 -13.76 28.44 24.55
CA LYS A 233 -14.78 29.42 24.20
C LYS A 233 -15.87 29.38 25.27
N ILE A 234 -16.25 30.55 25.78
CA ILE A 234 -17.39 30.73 26.69
C ILE A 234 -18.47 31.45 25.87
N SER A 235 -19.68 30.90 25.82
CA SER A 235 -20.80 31.48 25.04
C SER A 235 -22.00 31.72 25.96
N ASN A 236 -22.60 32.91 25.85
CA ASN A 236 -23.87 33.24 26.50
C ASN A 236 -24.99 33.23 25.45
N LEU A 237 -25.89 32.27 25.55
CA LEU A 237 -27.08 32.14 24.70
C LEU A 237 -28.37 32.63 25.41
N SER A 238 -28.25 33.12 26.65
CA SER A 238 -29.38 33.60 27.45
C SER A 238 -29.86 34.99 27.03
N ASP A 239 -31.08 35.33 27.45
CA ASP A 239 -31.72 36.61 27.15
C ASP A 239 -31.10 37.83 27.88
N SER A 240 -30.05 37.65 28.69
CA SER A 240 -29.44 38.67 29.55
C SER A 240 -27.92 38.63 29.55
N THR A 241 -27.27 39.76 29.87
CA THR A 241 -25.83 39.79 30.16
C THR A 241 -25.52 38.94 31.40
N VAL A 242 -24.55 38.03 31.30
CA VAL A 242 -24.10 37.16 32.40
C VAL A 242 -22.66 37.49 32.78
N SER A 243 -22.37 37.47 34.08
CA SER A 243 -21.01 37.60 34.62
C SER A 243 -20.71 36.42 35.54
N GLY A 244 -19.46 35.97 35.54
CA GLY A 244 -19.06 34.77 36.27
C GLY A 244 -17.56 34.50 36.22
N GLU A 245 -17.19 33.32 36.67
CA GLU A 245 -15.83 32.83 36.68
C GLU A 245 -15.70 31.53 35.87
N VAL A 246 -14.56 31.34 35.22
CA VAL A 246 -14.18 30.09 34.56
C VAL A 246 -12.88 29.59 35.14
N GLN A 247 -12.76 28.27 35.33
CA GLN A 247 -11.55 27.66 35.87
C GLN A 247 -11.15 26.39 35.11
N LEU A 248 -9.84 26.13 35.08
CA LEU A 248 -9.26 24.86 34.66
C LEU A 248 -8.75 24.08 35.89
N GLU A 249 -9.08 22.80 35.95
CA GLU A 249 -8.64 21.86 36.98
C GLU A 249 -8.02 20.63 36.32
N PHE A 250 -6.87 20.19 36.83
CA PHE A 250 -6.26 18.90 36.47
C PHE A 250 -6.65 17.83 37.49
N PHE A 251 -6.93 16.62 37.01
CA PHE A 251 -7.24 15.47 37.87
C PHE A 251 -6.69 14.17 37.27
N ASN A 252 -6.61 13.11 38.07
CA ASN A 252 -6.28 11.77 37.60
C ASN A 252 -7.55 11.04 37.12
N PRO A 253 -7.69 10.66 35.84
CA PRO A 253 -8.90 10.01 35.34
C PRO A 253 -9.22 8.64 35.94
N LEU A 254 -8.25 8.01 36.63
CA LEU A 254 -8.44 6.71 37.28
C LEU A 254 -8.88 6.81 38.75
N THR A 255 -8.50 7.89 39.46
CA THR A 255 -8.81 8.07 40.90
C THR A 255 -9.77 9.23 41.18
N GLU A 256 -10.08 10.06 40.17
CA GLU A 256 -10.77 11.36 40.27
C GLU A 256 -10.10 12.40 41.19
N GLU A 257 -8.89 12.12 41.70
CA GLU A 257 -8.14 13.03 42.58
C GLU A 257 -7.54 14.22 41.82
N VAL A 258 -7.58 15.41 42.43
CA VAL A 258 -7.10 16.66 41.86
C VAL A 258 -5.56 16.73 41.87
N VAL A 259 -4.97 17.10 40.74
CA VAL A 259 -3.52 17.17 40.54
C VAL A 259 -3.02 18.59 40.82
N HIS A 260 -2.74 18.87 42.08
CA HIS A 260 -2.32 20.20 42.55
C HIS A 260 -0.87 20.60 42.24
N HIS A 261 -0.02 19.68 41.77
CA HIS A 261 1.42 19.95 41.57
C HIS A 261 1.77 20.51 40.18
N ILE A 262 0.81 20.58 39.26
CA ILE A 262 0.98 21.24 37.95
C ILE A 262 0.65 22.73 38.12
N PRO A 263 1.61 23.66 37.96
CA PRO A 263 1.35 25.07 38.17
C PRO A 263 0.49 25.65 37.03
N LEU A 264 -0.66 26.22 37.39
CA LEU A 264 -1.49 27.04 36.51
C LEU A 264 -1.39 28.52 36.93
N LEU A 265 -0.96 29.37 36.01
CA LEU A 265 -1.13 30.82 36.15
C LEU A 265 -2.60 31.16 35.87
N ASP A 266 -3.17 32.09 36.65
CA ASP A 266 -4.55 32.58 36.49
C ASP A 266 -5.57 31.44 36.32
N GLN A 267 -5.51 30.45 37.22
CA GLN A 267 -6.35 29.24 37.20
C GLN A 267 -7.84 29.58 37.11
N VAL A 268 -8.28 30.65 37.78
CA VAL A 268 -9.63 31.21 37.72
C VAL A 268 -9.58 32.53 36.96
N GLN A 269 -10.41 32.69 35.93
CA GLN A 269 -10.52 33.89 35.12
C GLN A 269 -11.96 34.42 35.15
N MET A 270 -12.12 35.74 35.34
CA MET A 270 -13.45 36.38 35.36
C MET A 270 -13.91 36.71 33.93
N PHE A 271 -15.20 36.52 33.65
CA PHE A 271 -15.81 36.93 32.39
C PHE A 271 -17.12 37.71 32.59
N SER A 272 -17.46 38.50 31.57
CA SER A 272 -18.77 39.16 31.45
C SER A 272 -19.17 39.17 29.98
N LEU A 273 -20.36 38.66 29.68
CA LEU A 273 -20.84 38.43 28.32
C LEU A 273 -22.25 38.95 28.14
N ASP A 274 -22.45 39.83 27.17
CA ASP A 274 -23.77 40.22 26.70
C ASP A 274 -24.51 39.04 26.05
N LYS A 275 -25.82 39.23 25.78
CA LYS A 275 -26.62 38.26 25.03
C LYS A 275 -25.96 37.92 23.68
N ASP A 276 -25.98 36.64 23.32
CA ASP A 276 -25.42 36.06 22.09
C ASP A 276 -23.89 36.31 21.91
N ALA A 277 -23.21 36.80 22.95
CA ALA A 277 -21.78 37.09 22.92
C ALA A 277 -20.93 35.87 23.28
N SER A 278 -19.63 35.96 23.02
CA SER A 278 -18.66 34.95 23.43
C SER A 278 -17.31 35.56 23.79
N SER A 279 -16.61 34.93 24.71
CA SER A 279 -15.22 35.25 25.08
C SER A 279 -14.36 33.99 25.03
N GLU A 280 -13.06 34.18 25.18
CA GLU A 280 -12.07 33.12 25.31
C GLU A 280 -11.42 33.22 26.69
N ALA A 281 -11.12 32.07 27.29
CA ALA A 281 -10.21 31.95 28.43
C ALA A 281 -9.16 30.90 28.09
N SER A 282 -7.91 31.13 28.49
CA SER A 282 -6.79 30.25 28.13
C SER A 282 -5.77 30.11 29.25
N TRP A 283 -5.21 28.91 29.37
CA TRP A 283 -4.20 28.57 30.38
C TRP A 283 -3.01 27.89 29.73
N SER A 284 -1.81 28.33 30.11
CA SER A 284 -0.53 27.80 29.61
C SER A 284 0.21 27.08 30.72
N PHE A 285 0.72 25.88 30.44
CA PHE A 285 1.46 25.05 31.40
C PHE A 285 2.54 24.21 30.71
N ASP A 286 3.50 23.76 31.51
CA ASP A 286 4.52 22.79 31.11
C ASP A 286 4.03 21.38 31.44
N VAL A 287 4.04 20.46 30.48
CA VAL A 287 3.50 19.10 30.61
C VAL A 287 4.46 18.24 31.46
N PRO A 288 3.99 17.60 32.55
CA PRO A 288 4.82 16.73 33.40
C PRO A 288 5.51 15.59 32.65
N LYS A 289 6.56 15.01 33.25
CA LYS A 289 7.35 13.90 32.67
C LYS A 289 7.02 12.53 33.27
N ASP A 290 6.10 12.51 34.23
CA ASP A 290 5.77 11.41 35.14
C ASP A 290 4.27 11.08 35.16
N ILE A 291 3.50 11.70 34.26
CA ILE A 291 2.07 11.46 34.05
C ILE A 291 1.87 11.03 32.59
N ASP A 292 1.26 9.87 32.38
CA ASP A 292 0.93 9.33 31.04
C ASP A 292 -0.54 9.51 30.64
N LEU A 293 -1.41 9.88 31.60
CA LEU A 293 -2.82 10.15 31.40
C LEU A 293 -3.27 11.31 32.29
N LEU A 294 -3.69 12.42 31.69
CA LEU A 294 -4.06 13.65 32.39
C LEU A 294 -5.55 13.97 32.15
N GLY A 295 -6.30 14.13 33.23
CA GLY A 295 -7.66 14.64 33.20
C GLY A 295 -7.67 16.17 33.22
N LEU A 296 -8.47 16.78 32.36
CA LEU A 296 -8.72 18.22 32.34
C LEU A 296 -10.22 18.45 32.54
N ARG A 297 -10.56 19.35 33.46
CA ARG A 297 -11.94 19.78 33.72
C ARG A 297 -11.99 21.30 33.63
N ILE A 298 -12.85 21.81 32.75
CA ILE A 298 -13.12 23.25 32.61
C ILE A 298 -14.54 23.49 33.10
N ILE A 299 -14.72 24.46 34.00
CA ILE A 299 -16.02 24.80 34.59
C ILE A 299 -16.21 26.31 34.49
N ALA A 300 -17.33 26.76 33.93
CA ALA A 300 -17.82 28.13 34.05
C ALA A 300 -19.05 28.19 34.96
N THR A 301 -19.04 29.14 35.89
CA THR A 301 -20.09 29.34 36.90
C THR A 301 -20.54 30.79 36.91
N THR A 302 -21.85 31.01 36.94
CA THR A 302 -22.52 32.30 37.14
C THR A 302 -23.54 32.17 38.27
N GLU A 303 -24.21 33.25 38.67
CA GLU A 303 -25.26 33.19 39.70
C GLU A 303 -26.45 32.29 39.33
N ALA A 304 -26.76 32.14 38.03
CA ALA A 304 -27.94 31.42 37.54
C ALA A 304 -27.64 30.12 36.76
N PHE A 305 -26.45 30.03 36.14
CA PHE A 305 -26.09 28.92 35.24
C PHE A 305 -24.69 28.38 35.53
N SER A 306 -24.51 27.08 35.31
CA SER A 306 -23.19 26.45 35.26
C SER A 306 -23.08 25.49 34.08
N ASP A 307 -21.89 25.43 33.50
CA ASP A 307 -21.52 24.41 32.52
C ASP A 307 -20.06 24.05 32.67
N GLY A 308 -19.74 22.78 32.50
CA GLY A 308 -18.38 22.31 32.44
C GLY A 308 -18.20 21.17 31.46
N GLU A 309 -16.98 20.96 31.02
CA GLU A 309 -16.58 19.78 30.25
C GLU A 309 -15.39 19.10 30.91
N GLN A 310 -15.37 17.77 30.85
CA GLN A 310 -14.29 16.94 31.38
C GLN A 310 -13.76 16.01 30.30
N HIS A 311 -12.45 16.06 30.07
CA HIS A 311 -11.74 15.29 29.05
C HIS A 311 -10.55 14.56 29.67
N ALA A 312 -10.20 13.40 29.12
CA ALA A 312 -8.99 12.66 29.49
C ALA A 312 -8.04 12.64 28.28
N LEU A 313 -6.80 13.09 28.49
CA LEU A 313 -5.77 13.16 27.45
C LEU A 313 -4.63 12.18 27.71
N ALA A 314 -4.27 11.42 26.68
CA ALA A 314 -3.03 10.67 26.66
C ALA A 314 -1.82 11.63 26.62
N VAL A 315 -0.86 11.41 27.51
CA VAL A 315 0.41 12.12 27.54
C VAL A 315 1.49 11.17 27.06
N LEU A 316 2.01 11.43 25.86
CA LEU A 316 2.95 10.54 25.19
C LEU A 316 4.40 10.78 25.67
N PRO A 317 5.22 9.73 25.85
CA PRO A 317 6.62 9.87 26.17
C PRO A 317 7.40 10.69 25.14
N ASN A 318 8.22 11.62 25.61
CA ASN A 318 9.22 12.34 24.79
C ASN A 318 10.54 11.55 24.65
N ARG A 319 10.45 10.22 24.80
CA ARG A 319 11.55 9.27 24.68
C ARG A 319 11.07 8.08 23.88
N MET A 320 11.86 7.64 22.90
CA MET A 320 11.45 6.55 22.01
C MET A 320 12.59 5.57 21.74
N LEU A 321 12.23 4.34 21.36
CA LEU A 321 13.17 3.36 20.84
C LEU A 321 13.59 3.78 19.43
N VAL A 322 14.87 4.12 19.28
CA VAL A 322 15.53 4.36 18.00
C VAL A 322 16.15 3.04 17.53
N THR A 323 16.26 2.85 16.21
CA THR A 323 16.99 1.72 15.63
C THR A 323 17.80 2.21 14.44
N GLU A 324 19.10 1.99 14.51
CA GLU A 324 20.08 2.27 13.45
C GLU A 324 20.61 0.94 12.91
N SER A 325 21.02 0.92 11.64
CA SER A 325 21.61 -0.25 10.99
C SER A 325 22.95 0.11 10.34
N MET A 326 23.85 -0.87 10.29
CA MET A 326 25.05 -0.85 9.46
C MET A 326 25.04 -2.08 8.56
N ARG A 327 24.88 -1.86 7.24
CA ARG A 327 24.94 -2.91 6.22
C ARG A 327 26.37 -3.38 6.02
N MET A 328 26.54 -4.68 5.76
CA MET A 328 27.83 -5.33 5.55
C MET A 328 27.74 -6.22 4.31
N ASP A 329 28.46 -5.85 3.26
CA ASP A 329 28.38 -6.48 1.94
C ASP A 329 29.76 -6.92 1.47
N LEU A 330 29.87 -8.20 1.11
CA LEU A 330 31.11 -8.86 0.70
C LEU A 330 30.96 -9.60 -0.63
N ASN A 331 32.04 -9.60 -1.40
CA ASN A 331 32.09 -10.05 -2.79
C ASN A 331 32.62 -11.48 -3.00
N GLY A 332 32.91 -12.19 -1.90
CA GLY A 332 33.51 -13.53 -1.89
C GLY A 332 35.04 -13.50 -1.81
N ALA A 333 35.62 -14.48 -1.12
CA ALA A 333 37.07 -14.64 -0.92
C ALA A 333 37.80 -13.36 -0.43
N GLU A 334 37.18 -12.59 0.46
CA GLU A 334 37.70 -11.31 0.96
C GLU A 334 37.51 -11.12 2.48
N THR A 335 38.24 -10.16 3.04
CA THR A 335 38.07 -9.72 4.43
C THR A 335 37.86 -8.22 4.44
N LYS A 336 36.76 -7.76 5.05
CA LYS A 336 36.31 -6.37 5.02
C LYS A 336 35.93 -5.91 6.43
N ALA A 337 36.28 -4.67 6.75
CA ALA A 337 35.99 -4.03 8.03
C ALA A 337 34.93 -2.95 7.86
N PHE A 338 34.00 -2.88 8.81
CA PHE A 338 32.85 -2.00 8.85
C PHE A 338 32.79 -1.29 10.21
N THR A 339 32.32 -0.05 10.24
CA THR A 339 32.41 0.82 11.43
C THR A 339 31.11 1.58 11.68
N MET A 340 30.41 1.23 12.76
CA MET A 340 29.22 1.92 13.25
C MET A 340 29.64 3.04 14.21
N GLU A 341 29.99 4.19 13.65
CA GLU A 341 30.56 5.34 14.37
C GLU A 341 29.73 5.80 15.57
N ARG A 342 28.39 5.75 15.50
CA ARG A 342 27.49 6.21 16.59
C ARG A 342 27.48 5.28 17.82
N LEU A 343 27.65 3.97 17.62
CA LEU A 343 27.81 3.00 18.72
C LEU A 343 29.19 3.16 19.39
N LEU A 344 30.23 3.43 18.60
CA LEU A 344 31.60 3.67 19.07
C LEU A 344 31.76 5.02 19.80
N LYS A 345 31.08 6.06 19.33
CA LYS A 345 31.16 7.44 19.82
C LYS A 345 29.78 7.91 20.25
N ARG A 346 29.35 7.45 21.43
CA ARG A 346 28.10 7.89 22.08
C ARG A 346 28.17 9.40 22.33
N SER A 347 27.41 10.17 21.55
CA SER A 347 27.42 11.64 21.58
C SER A 347 26.50 12.26 22.64
N SER A 348 25.54 11.48 23.15
CA SER A 348 24.53 11.94 24.10
C SER A 348 24.54 11.10 25.37
N ALA A 349 24.34 11.77 26.51
CA ALA A 349 24.33 11.17 27.84
C ALA A 349 22.98 10.53 28.24
N THR A 350 21.94 10.67 27.40
CA THR A 350 20.59 10.10 27.63
C THR A 350 20.30 8.87 26.78
N ILE A 351 21.25 8.45 25.95
CA ILE A 351 21.24 7.16 25.25
C ILE A 351 21.26 6.03 26.26
N GLU A 352 20.32 5.10 26.13
CA GLU A 352 20.22 3.91 26.96
C GLU A 352 20.02 2.69 26.06
N ASP A 353 21.04 1.84 25.98
CA ASP A 353 21.01 0.67 25.10
C ASP A 353 19.81 -0.24 25.41
N TYR A 354 19.22 -0.82 24.37
CA TYR A 354 18.18 -1.81 24.49
C TYR A 354 18.68 -3.17 23.98
N ARG A 355 19.08 -3.21 22.70
CA ARG A 355 19.55 -4.43 22.02
C ARG A 355 20.52 -4.09 20.90
N LEU A 356 21.52 -4.94 20.70
CA LEU A 356 22.36 -4.99 19.52
C LEU A 356 22.10 -6.34 18.85
N THR A 357 21.74 -6.35 17.57
CA THR A 357 21.44 -7.58 16.82
C THR A 357 22.37 -7.68 15.62
N LEU A 358 23.04 -8.82 15.46
CA LEU A 358 23.81 -9.16 14.26
C LEU A 358 23.01 -10.16 13.44
N GLU A 359 22.75 -9.81 12.19
CA GLU A 359 22.19 -10.68 11.17
C GLU A 359 23.24 -10.93 10.10
N PHE A 360 23.42 -12.18 9.66
CA PHE A 360 24.37 -12.47 8.59
C PHE A 360 24.01 -13.72 7.78
N ALA A 361 24.19 -13.65 6.46
CA ALA A 361 24.01 -14.76 5.51
C ALA A 361 25.33 -15.02 4.75
N SER A 362 25.96 -16.16 5.04
CA SER A 362 27.23 -16.60 4.45
C SER A 362 27.17 -16.93 2.95
N ASN A 363 26.01 -17.33 2.44
CA ASN A 363 25.79 -17.61 1.02
C ASN A 363 24.33 -17.27 0.60
N PRO A 364 24.04 -16.01 0.27
CA PRO A 364 22.70 -15.55 -0.06
C PRO A 364 22.23 -15.98 -1.45
N ALA A 365 23.06 -16.64 -2.27
CA ALA A 365 22.63 -17.19 -3.56
C ALA A 365 21.45 -18.17 -3.40
N TRP A 366 21.38 -18.87 -2.27
CA TRP A 366 20.28 -19.78 -1.92
C TRP A 366 18.91 -19.09 -1.80
N TYR A 367 18.84 -17.78 -1.55
CA TYR A 367 17.56 -17.05 -1.55
C TYR A 367 16.90 -17.00 -2.94
N ALA A 368 17.66 -17.13 -4.03
CA ALA A 368 17.10 -17.26 -5.37
C ALA A 368 16.40 -18.61 -5.56
N VAL A 369 16.99 -19.71 -5.05
CA VAL A 369 16.40 -21.05 -5.11
C VAL A 369 15.11 -21.12 -4.27
N GLN A 370 15.07 -20.43 -3.12
CA GLN A 370 13.87 -20.32 -2.29
C GLN A 370 12.69 -19.60 -2.98
N ALA A 371 12.90 -18.89 -4.10
CA ALA A 371 11.84 -18.20 -4.86
C ALA A 371 11.14 -19.10 -5.91
N LEU A 372 11.69 -20.28 -6.24
CA LEU A 372 11.10 -21.22 -7.20
C LEU A 372 9.69 -21.80 -6.87
N PRO A 373 9.25 -21.99 -5.61
CA PRO A 373 7.98 -22.68 -5.31
C PRO A 373 6.74 -21.96 -5.81
N VAL A 374 6.80 -20.62 -5.79
CA VAL A 374 5.77 -19.65 -6.20
C VAL A 374 5.18 -19.97 -7.57
N LEU A 375 6.00 -20.57 -8.42
CA LEU A 375 5.76 -20.80 -9.83
C LEU A 375 5.03 -22.12 -10.11
N SER A 376 5.00 -23.06 -9.15
CA SER A 376 4.64 -24.46 -9.40
C SER A 376 3.14 -24.74 -9.50
N GLU A 377 2.31 -23.95 -8.82
CA GLU A 377 0.85 -24.07 -8.86
C GLU A 377 0.23 -22.83 -9.54
N PRO A 378 -0.70 -23.01 -10.49
CA PRO A 378 -1.27 -21.90 -11.25
C PRO A 378 -2.25 -21.10 -10.38
N VAL A 379 -1.95 -19.81 -10.19
CA VAL A 379 -2.80 -18.86 -9.44
C VAL A 379 -4.12 -18.50 -10.14
N SER A 380 -4.30 -18.92 -11.40
CA SER A 380 -5.46 -18.56 -12.24
C SER A 380 -5.56 -19.51 -13.44
N ASP A 381 -6.77 -19.74 -13.96
CA ASP A 381 -7.05 -20.65 -15.08
C ASP A 381 -6.76 -20.00 -16.47
N ASN A 382 -5.55 -19.45 -16.63
CA ASN A 382 -5.13 -18.70 -17.81
C ASN A 382 -3.80 -19.21 -18.38
N ALA A 383 -3.53 -18.98 -19.67
CA ALA A 383 -2.40 -19.59 -20.36
C ALA A 383 -1.03 -19.20 -19.79
N VAL A 384 -0.88 -17.98 -19.24
CA VAL A 384 0.37 -17.52 -18.63
C VAL A 384 0.62 -18.26 -17.31
N ALA A 385 -0.42 -18.43 -16.49
CA ALA A 385 -0.33 -19.14 -15.20
C ALA A 385 -0.12 -20.66 -15.37
N TRP A 386 -0.75 -21.28 -16.37
CA TRP A 386 -0.49 -22.69 -16.69
C TRP A 386 0.90 -22.90 -17.30
N PHE A 387 1.38 -21.99 -18.14
CA PHE A 387 2.74 -22.06 -18.68
C PHE A 387 3.81 -21.85 -17.60
N ALA A 388 3.59 -20.90 -16.69
CA ALA A 388 4.39 -20.71 -15.48
C ALA A 388 4.55 -22.03 -14.68
N SER A 389 3.43 -22.72 -14.41
CA SER A 389 3.41 -24.01 -13.74
C SER A 389 4.17 -25.09 -14.52
N TYR A 390 3.94 -25.21 -15.83
CA TYR A 390 4.69 -26.14 -16.68
C TYR A 390 6.22 -25.88 -16.61
N TYR A 391 6.62 -24.63 -16.84
CA TYR A 391 8.02 -24.25 -16.92
C TYR A 391 8.73 -24.53 -15.58
N ALA A 392 8.15 -24.12 -14.47
CA ALA A 392 8.79 -24.24 -13.17
C ALA A 392 8.90 -25.67 -12.65
N ASN A 393 7.89 -26.51 -12.89
CA ASN A 393 7.99 -27.93 -12.55
C ASN A 393 9.06 -28.63 -13.43
N SER A 394 9.15 -28.26 -14.71
CA SER A 394 10.17 -28.78 -15.65
C SER A 394 11.59 -28.34 -15.28
N LEU A 395 11.79 -27.03 -15.03
CA LEU A 395 13.06 -26.47 -14.57
C LEU A 395 13.43 -27.03 -13.18
N GLY A 396 12.48 -27.15 -12.25
CA GLY A 396 12.72 -27.72 -10.92
C GLY A 396 13.19 -29.18 -10.98
N ALA A 397 12.57 -30.00 -11.82
CA ALA A 397 13.01 -31.37 -12.08
C ALA A 397 14.42 -31.42 -12.70
N HIS A 398 14.71 -30.54 -13.67
CA HIS A 398 16.05 -30.42 -14.24
C HIS A 398 17.08 -29.99 -13.20
N ILE A 399 16.79 -28.96 -12.38
CA ILE A 399 17.69 -28.50 -11.31
C ILE A 399 17.98 -29.64 -10.32
N GLY A 400 16.98 -30.43 -9.96
CA GLY A 400 17.15 -31.60 -9.09
C GLY A 400 18.08 -32.68 -9.69
N LYS A 401 18.06 -32.86 -11.01
CA LYS A 401 18.94 -33.80 -11.75
C LYS A 401 20.35 -33.25 -11.93
N THR A 402 20.48 -31.97 -12.29
CA THR A 402 21.74 -31.31 -12.69
C THR A 402 22.56 -30.80 -11.51
N TYR A 403 21.92 -30.41 -10.41
CA TYR A 403 22.59 -29.86 -9.22
C TYR A 403 22.29 -30.70 -7.95
N PRO A 404 22.94 -31.86 -7.75
CA PRO A 404 22.66 -32.76 -6.61
C PRO A 404 22.80 -32.10 -5.23
N LYS A 405 23.68 -31.09 -5.08
CA LYS A 405 23.80 -30.30 -3.85
C LYS A 405 22.51 -29.53 -3.53
N VAL A 406 21.80 -29.01 -4.53
CA VAL A 406 20.52 -28.31 -4.37
C VAL A 406 19.43 -29.28 -3.93
N ALA A 407 19.32 -30.44 -4.60
CA ALA A 407 18.37 -31.49 -4.21
C ALA A 407 18.61 -32.00 -2.77
N ALA A 408 19.87 -32.23 -2.40
CA ALA A 408 20.25 -32.63 -1.05
C ALA A 408 19.93 -31.56 0.02
N MET A 409 20.07 -30.28 -0.33
CA MET A 409 19.72 -29.16 0.55
C MET A 409 18.22 -29.10 0.84
N VAL A 410 17.39 -29.25 -0.20
CA VAL A 410 15.92 -29.23 -0.05
C VAL A 410 15.43 -30.42 0.79
N GLU A 411 15.98 -31.62 0.57
CA GLU A 411 15.70 -32.77 1.43
C GLU A 411 16.20 -32.57 2.88
N ALA A 412 17.25 -31.79 3.10
CA ALA A 412 17.70 -31.42 4.44
C ALA A 412 16.74 -30.44 5.13
N TRP A 413 16.21 -29.43 4.42
CA TRP A 413 15.18 -28.51 4.93
C TRP A 413 13.89 -29.26 5.29
N LYS A 414 13.44 -30.17 4.41
CA LYS A 414 12.29 -31.06 4.65
C LYS A 414 12.46 -31.94 5.89
N LYS A 415 13.65 -32.52 6.10
CA LYS A 415 13.96 -33.36 7.28
C LYS A 415 14.13 -32.58 8.58
N GLN A 416 14.44 -31.29 8.52
CA GLN A 416 14.36 -30.39 9.68
C GLN A 416 12.93 -29.99 10.04
N GLY A 417 11.92 -30.45 9.29
CA GLY A 417 10.50 -30.16 9.51
C GLY A 417 10.12 -28.70 9.23
N GLY A 418 11.04 -27.91 8.69
CA GLY A 418 11.00 -26.46 8.78
C GLY A 418 11.14 -25.98 10.23
N SER A 419 12.28 -25.36 10.57
CA SER A 419 12.20 -24.30 11.59
C SER A 419 11.17 -23.30 11.08
N ARG A 420 10.14 -23.02 11.88
CA ARG A 420 9.03 -22.13 11.48
C ARG A 420 9.53 -20.78 10.98
N GLU A 421 10.70 -20.34 11.48
CA GLU A 421 11.43 -19.15 11.08
C GLU A 421 12.08 -19.21 9.68
N THR A 422 12.63 -20.36 9.24
CA THR A 422 13.33 -20.44 7.93
C THR A 422 12.38 -20.17 6.77
N PHE A 423 11.17 -20.72 6.83
CA PHE A 423 10.14 -20.54 5.80
C PHE A 423 9.32 -19.25 5.94
N LEU A 424 9.57 -18.39 6.94
CA LEU A 424 8.91 -17.09 6.99
C LEU A 424 9.23 -16.24 5.75
N SER A 425 8.22 -15.53 5.27
CA SER A 425 8.34 -14.36 4.41
C SER A 425 9.33 -13.35 4.98
N ASN A 426 9.97 -12.57 4.12
CA ASN A 426 10.88 -11.53 4.63
C ASN A 426 10.09 -10.44 5.39
N LEU A 427 8.80 -10.28 5.09
CA LEU A 427 7.86 -9.46 5.84
C LEU A 427 7.55 -9.99 7.25
N GLU A 428 7.56 -11.31 7.49
CA GLU A 428 7.38 -11.89 8.83
C GLU A 428 8.68 -12.09 9.62
N LYS A 429 9.84 -12.23 8.96
CA LYS A 429 11.15 -12.29 9.62
C LYS A 429 11.46 -10.97 10.34
N ASN A 430 12.21 -11.06 11.44
CA ASN A 430 12.76 -9.92 12.19
C ASN A 430 11.72 -8.86 12.61
N ARG A 431 10.54 -9.28 13.09
CA ARG A 431 9.47 -8.39 13.58
C ARG A 431 9.99 -7.35 14.59
N GLU A 432 10.95 -7.76 15.41
CA GLU A 432 11.59 -6.97 16.46
C GLU A 432 12.52 -5.84 15.98
N LEU A 433 12.84 -5.80 14.68
CA LEU A 433 13.65 -4.76 14.03
C LEU A 433 12.80 -3.78 13.19
N LYS A 434 11.49 -4.01 13.06
CA LYS A 434 10.57 -3.21 12.22
C LYS A 434 9.93 -2.09 13.03
N ASN A 435 9.71 -0.94 12.39
CA ASN A 435 9.10 0.25 13.02
C ASN A 435 7.56 0.19 13.14
N ILE A 436 6.94 -0.89 12.69
CA ILE A 436 5.49 -1.14 12.68
C ILE A 436 5.22 -2.64 12.76
N LEU A 437 4.10 -3.02 13.39
CA LEU A 437 3.59 -4.39 13.36
C LEU A 437 3.11 -4.73 11.95
N LEU A 438 3.37 -5.94 11.49
CA LEU A 438 2.95 -6.37 10.15
C LEU A 438 1.43 -6.26 9.99
N GLU A 439 0.70 -6.58 11.06
CA GLU A 439 -0.75 -6.51 11.20
C GLU A 439 -1.32 -5.08 11.07
N GLU A 440 -0.49 -4.03 11.18
CA GLU A 440 -0.84 -2.62 10.92
C GLU A 440 -0.43 -2.14 9.50
N THR A 441 -0.05 -3.06 8.61
CA THR A 441 0.32 -2.75 7.22
C THR A 441 -0.70 -3.30 6.22
N PRO A 442 -0.74 -2.78 4.98
CA PRO A 442 -1.51 -3.40 3.90
C PRO A 442 -1.06 -4.83 3.55
N TRP A 443 0.17 -5.20 3.89
CA TRP A 443 0.90 -6.35 3.30
C TRP A 443 0.79 -7.68 4.06
N VAL A 444 -0.20 -7.80 4.95
CA VAL A 444 -0.41 -8.99 5.80
C VAL A 444 -0.70 -10.24 4.97
N LEU A 445 -1.38 -10.10 3.83
CA LEU A 445 -1.80 -11.22 3.00
C LEU A 445 -0.66 -11.70 2.09
N GLU A 446 0.12 -10.76 1.55
CA GLU A 446 1.34 -10.98 0.77
C GLU A 446 2.36 -11.75 1.62
N ALA A 447 2.57 -11.30 2.86
CA ALA A 447 3.48 -11.95 3.81
C ALA A 447 3.06 -13.40 4.12
N LYS A 448 1.78 -13.66 4.36
CA LYS A 448 1.26 -15.01 4.58
C LYS A 448 1.41 -15.89 3.33
N SER A 449 1.18 -15.31 2.15
CA SER A 449 1.28 -16.00 0.87
C SER A 449 2.73 -16.43 0.57
N GLU A 450 3.71 -15.54 0.79
CA GLU A 450 5.13 -15.86 0.60
C GLU A 450 5.60 -16.96 1.59
N SER A 451 5.12 -16.93 2.85
CA SER A 451 5.41 -17.98 3.84
C SER A 451 4.84 -19.34 3.43
N GLU A 452 3.58 -19.41 3.00
CA GLU A 452 2.97 -20.65 2.51
C GLU A 452 3.70 -21.18 1.24
N GLN A 453 4.11 -20.29 0.34
CA GLN A 453 4.92 -20.65 -0.83
C GLN A 453 6.28 -21.23 -0.43
N LYS A 454 6.98 -20.63 0.54
CA LYS A 454 8.27 -21.11 1.04
C LYS A 454 8.17 -22.50 1.67
N GLU A 455 7.14 -22.78 2.48
CA GLU A 455 6.91 -24.14 3.04
C GLU A 455 6.75 -25.21 1.94
N ARG A 456 6.14 -24.84 0.81
CA ARG A 456 5.91 -25.73 -0.35
C ARG A 456 7.18 -26.03 -1.17
N LEU A 457 8.33 -25.43 -0.88
CA LEU A 457 9.61 -25.70 -1.57
C LEU A 457 10.01 -27.18 -1.55
N SER A 458 9.68 -27.90 -0.47
CA SER A 458 9.93 -29.34 -0.34
C SER A 458 9.11 -30.22 -1.33
N LEU A 459 8.09 -29.66 -1.97
CA LEU A 459 7.17 -30.33 -2.89
C LEU A 459 7.59 -30.18 -4.36
N LEU A 460 8.35 -29.12 -4.70
CA LEU A 460 8.81 -28.83 -6.06
C LEU A 460 9.76 -29.92 -6.60
N PHE A 461 10.52 -30.54 -5.71
CA PHE A 461 11.51 -31.59 -6.03
C PHE A 461 10.96 -33.02 -5.87
N ASP A 462 9.66 -33.18 -5.58
CA ASP A 462 8.98 -34.46 -5.69
C ASP A 462 8.71 -34.76 -7.17
N LEU A 463 9.54 -35.62 -7.77
CA LEU A 463 9.48 -35.97 -9.19
C LEU A 463 8.11 -36.53 -9.62
N ASN A 464 7.39 -37.25 -8.74
CA ASN A 464 6.08 -37.80 -9.06
C ASN A 464 5.01 -36.69 -9.07
N ARG A 465 5.08 -35.75 -8.12
CA ARG A 465 4.21 -34.57 -8.09
C ARG A 465 4.48 -33.64 -9.27
N SER A 466 5.76 -33.36 -9.56
CA SER A 466 6.17 -32.53 -10.70
C SER A 466 5.68 -33.12 -12.03
N GLY A 467 5.86 -34.42 -12.28
CA GLY A 467 5.35 -35.08 -13.49
C GLY A 467 3.83 -34.97 -13.67
N ASN A 468 3.06 -35.07 -12.58
CA ASN A 468 1.60 -34.86 -12.62
C ASN A 468 1.23 -33.41 -12.95
N HIS A 469 1.91 -32.42 -12.37
CA HIS A 469 1.67 -31.00 -12.68
C HIS A 469 2.07 -30.63 -14.10
N ILE A 470 3.21 -31.13 -14.60
CA ILE A 470 3.66 -30.98 -15.99
C ILE A 470 2.58 -31.50 -16.95
N THR A 471 2.07 -32.71 -16.70
CA THR A 471 1.02 -33.34 -17.52
C THR A 471 -0.29 -32.55 -17.48
N ALA A 472 -0.72 -32.09 -16.29
CA ALA A 472 -1.92 -31.28 -16.14
C ALA A 472 -1.80 -29.91 -16.82
N ALA A 473 -0.64 -29.26 -16.70
CA ALA A 473 -0.37 -27.98 -17.33
C ALA A 473 -0.34 -28.09 -18.86
N LEU A 474 0.27 -29.13 -19.43
CA LEU A 474 0.21 -29.39 -20.88
C LEU A 474 -1.24 -29.58 -21.36
N ALA A 475 -2.03 -30.41 -20.66
CA ALA A 475 -3.43 -30.61 -21.01
C ALA A 475 -4.24 -29.30 -21.01
N ARG A 476 -3.98 -28.41 -20.04
CA ARG A 476 -4.62 -27.09 -19.97
C ARG A 476 -4.12 -26.12 -21.04
N LEU A 477 -2.81 -26.09 -21.31
CA LEU A 477 -2.26 -25.30 -22.42
C LEU A 477 -2.84 -25.75 -23.77
N LYS A 478 -3.11 -27.04 -23.95
CA LYS A 478 -3.78 -27.60 -25.13
C LYS A 478 -5.24 -27.14 -25.24
N GLU A 479 -5.97 -27.08 -24.13
CA GLU A 479 -7.33 -26.50 -24.08
C GLU A 479 -7.38 -24.99 -24.35
N LEU A 480 -6.30 -24.26 -24.06
CA LEU A 480 -6.17 -22.82 -24.23
C LEU A 480 -5.60 -22.42 -25.60
N GLN A 481 -5.03 -23.38 -26.34
CA GLN A 481 -4.63 -23.22 -27.73
C GLN A 481 -5.87 -23.17 -28.63
N THR A 482 -5.97 -22.14 -29.46
CA THR A 482 -7.12 -21.94 -30.35
C THR A 482 -6.98 -22.75 -31.62
N THR A 483 -8.07 -22.91 -32.38
CA THR A 483 -8.05 -23.55 -33.71
C THR A 483 -7.22 -22.78 -34.76
N GLN A 484 -6.75 -21.57 -34.44
CA GLN A 484 -5.81 -20.80 -35.27
C GLN A 484 -4.34 -21.14 -34.94
N GLY A 485 -4.07 -21.95 -33.93
CA GLY A 485 -2.73 -22.35 -33.49
C GLY A 485 -2.13 -21.48 -32.37
N GLY A 486 -2.53 -20.21 -32.24
CA GLY A 486 -2.09 -19.35 -31.15
C GLY A 486 -2.80 -19.64 -29.82
N TRP A 487 -2.16 -19.30 -28.69
CA TRP A 487 -2.77 -19.38 -27.36
C TRP A 487 -3.63 -18.16 -27.03
N SER A 488 -4.81 -18.43 -26.48
CA SER A 488 -5.71 -17.43 -25.91
C SER A 488 -5.34 -17.15 -24.44
N TRP A 489 -5.70 -15.96 -23.90
CA TRP A 489 -5.43 -15.67 -22.49
C TRP A 489 -6.27 -16.56 -21.57
N PHE A 490 -7.59 -16.56 -21.80
CA PHE A 490 -8.57 -17.46 -21.19
C PHE A 490 -9.31 -18.24 -22.28
N LYS A 491 -9.83 -19.42 -21.93
CA LYS A 491 -10.54 -20.30 -22.84
C LYS A 491 -11.71 -19.58 -23.53
N GLY A 492 -11.74 -19.65 -24.86
CA GLY A 492 -12.75 -18.98 -25.70
C GLY A 492 -12.42 -17.55 -26.12
N PHE A 493 -11.28 -16.99 -25.69
CA PHE A 493 -10.80 -15.70 -26.19
C PHE A 493 -10.06 -15.90 -27.53
N ASN A 494 -9.86 -14.80 -28.27
CA ASN A 494 -8.99 -14.80 -29.44
C ASN A 494 -7.53 -15.14 -29.05
N PRO A 495 -6.73 -15.74 -29.95
CA PRO A 495 -5.32 -15.98 -29.69
C PRO A 495 -4.53 -14.67 -29.62
N SER A 496 -3.47 -14.66 -28.81
CA SER A 496 -2.58 -13.52 -28.62
C SER A 496 -1.18 -13.85 -29.11
N VAL A 497 -0.65 -12.97 -29.96
CA VAL A 497 0.74 -13.05 -30.47
C VAL A 497 1.74 -12.97 -29.32
N SER A 498 1.58 -12.03 -28.39
CA SER A 498 2.51 -11.86 -27.26
C SER A 498 2.50 -13.04 -26.28
N ILE A 499 1.33 -13.63 -26.00
CA ILE A 499 1.24 -14.86 -25.18
C ILE A 499 1.89 -16.03 -25.91
N THR A 500 1.67 -16.14 -27.23
CA THR A 500 2.24 -17.21 -28.04
C THR A 500 3.76 -17.09 -28.17
N HIS A 501 4.30 -15.88 -28.34
CA HIS A 501 5.74 -15.60 -28.28
C HIS A 501 6.33 -15.98 -26.92
N TYR A 502 5.68 -15.61 -25.82
CA TYR A 502 6.17 -15.92 -24.47
C TYR A 502 6.22 -17.43 -24.19
N ILE A 503 5.18 -18.17 -24.58
CA ILE A 503 5.12 -19.63 -24.43
C ILE A 503 6.20 -20.32 -25.28
N LEU A 504 6.32 -19.94 -26.56
CA LEU A 504 7.37 -20.48 -27.45
C LEU A 504 8.79 -20.07 -27.02
N TYR A 505 8.97 -18.88 -26.45
CA TYR A 505 10.24 -18.45 -25.85
C TYR A 505 10.66 -19.40 -24.73
N GLY A 506 9.76 -19.65 -23.77
CA GLY A 506 10.10 -20.49 -22.62
C GLY A 506 10.31 -21.96 -22.99
N PHE A 507 9.56 -22.51 -23.95
CA PHE A 507 9.86 -23.85 -24.48
C PHE A 507 11.28 -23.92 -25.06
N GLY A 508 11.70 -22.94 -25.87
CA GLY A 508 13.05 -22.88 -26.41
C GLY A 508 14.15 -22.70 -25.35
N GLN A 509 13.87 -22.06 -24.21
CA GLN A 509 14.80 -22.00 -23.08
C GLN A 509 14.95 -23.35 -22.37
N LEU A 510 13.85 -24.12 -22.21
CA LEU A 510 13.91 -25.47 -21.64
C LEU A 510 14.66 -26.45 -22.55
N GLU A 511 14.44 -26.37 -23.87
CA GLU A 511 15.18 -27.16 -24.87
C GLU A 511 16.68 -26.82 -24.85
N ALA A 512 17.03 -25.52 -24.81
CA ALA A 512 18.42 -25.08 -24.72
C ALA A 512 19.15 -25.50 -23.43
N LEU A 513 18.40 -25.86 -22.38
CA LEU A 513 18.92 -26.45 -21.13
C LEU A 513 19.07 -27.99 -21.20
N GLY A 514 18.59 -28.65 -22.26
CA GLY A 514 18.56 -30.11 -22.34
C GLY A 514 17.59 -30.73 -21.33
N VAL A 515 16.46 -30.07 -21.06
CA VAL A 515 15.36 -30.66 -20.29
C VAL A 515 14.69 -31.72 -21.18
N GLU A 516 14.81 -33.00 -20.82
CA GLU A 516 14.21 -34.10 -21.58
C GLU A 516 12.67 -33.95 -21.64
N GLU A 517 12.13 -33.69 -22.83
CA GLU A 517 10.69 -33.53 -23.03
C GLU A 517 9.96 -34.87 -22.89
N LEU A 518 9.22 -35.03 -21.79
CA LEU A 518 8.37 -36.19 -21.52
C LEU A 518 6.97 -36.05 -22.14
N ASN A 519 6.82 -35.60 -23.41
CA ASN A 519 5.51 -35.65 -24.07
C ASN A 519 5.48 -35.57 -25.60
N ASP A 520 4.90 -36.58 -26.25
CA ASP A 520 4.55 -36.58 -27.69
C ASP A 520 3.50 -35.50 -28.05
N GLU A 521 2.76 -34.97 -27.06
CA GLU A 521 1.73 -33.95 -27.31
C GLU A 521 2.26 -32.52 -27.51
N LEU A 522 3.53 -32.24 -27.19
CA LEU A 522 4.08 -30.88 -27.22
C LEU A 522 4.46 -30.41 -28.64
N LEU A 523 5.12 -31.26 -29.43
CA LEU A 523 5.55 -30.92 -30.80
C LEU A 523 4.39 -30.46 -31.71
N PRO A 524 3.19 -31.09 -31.71
CA PRO A 524 2.03 -30.57 -32.46
C PRO A 524 1.58 -29.18 -32.00
N MET A 525 1.63 -28.90 -30.69
CA MET A 525 1.24 -27.60 -30.13
C MET A 525 2.25 -26.51 -30.54
N GLN A 526 3.55 -26.78 -30.44
CA GLN A 526 4.59 -25.87 -30.93
C GLN A 526 4.45 -25.62 -32.45
N SER A 527 4.27 -26.67 -33.26
CA SER A 527 4.13 -26.52 -34.72
C SER A 527 2.89 -25.68 -35.12
N ALA A 528 1.78 -25.82 -34.41
CA ALA A 528 0.58 -25.01 -34.65
C ALA A 528 0.79 -23.55 -34.22
N ALA A 529 1.48 -23.32 -33.10
CA ALA A 529 1.82 -21.99 -32.60
C ALA A 529 2.83 -21.26 -33.49
N LEU A 530 3.84 -21.97 -34.03
CA LEU A 530 4.78 -21.45 -35.03
C LEU A 530 4.02 -21.01 -36.29
N SER A 531 3.15 -21.87 -36.83
CA SER A 531 2.31 -21.55 -37.99
C SER A 531 1.43 -20.31 -37.75
N PHE A 532 0.93 -20.12 -36.53
CA PHE A 532 0.18 -18.92 -36.14
C PHE A 532 1.04 -17.66 -36.16
N ILE A 533 2.21 -17.67 -35.49
CA ILE A 533 3.06 -16.47 -35.41
C ILE A 533 3.67 -16.10 -36.76
N ASP A 534 3.99 -17.08 -37.59
CA ASP A 534 4.50 -16.90 -38.97
C ASP A 534 3.43 -16.18 -39.82
N ALA A 535 2.18 -16.67 -39.80
CA ALA A 535 1.06 -16.06 -40.51
C ALA A 535 0.68 -14.65 -39.97
N GLU A 536 0.80 -14.42 -38.67
CA GLU A 536 0.59 -13.11 -38.04
C GLU A 536 1.70 -12.11 -38.41
N ALA A 537 2.96 -12.55 -38.43
CA ALA A 537 4.09 -11.71 -38.82
C ALA A 537 4.01 -11.30 -40.30
N ILE A 538 3.71 -12.24 -41.20
CA ILE A 538 3.47 -11.96 -42.62
C ILE A 538 2.33 -10.94 -42.79
N ARG A 539 1.22 -11.09 -42.07
CA ARG A 539 0.10 -10.13 -42.15
C ARG A 539 0.49 -8.73 -41.72
N ARG A 540 1.29 -8.58 -40.66
CA ARG A 540 1.83 -7.27 -40.23
C ARG A 540 2.81 -6.69 -41.25
N PHE A 541 3.68 -7.53 -41.81
CA PHE A 541 4.62 -7.12 -42.86
C PHE A 541 3.91 -6.66 -44.14
N ASP A 542 2.87 -7.37 -44.58
CA ASP A 542 2.03 -6.99 -45.72
C ASP A 542 1.25 -5.70 -45.45
N ALA A 543 0.64 -5.55 -44.28
CA ALA A 543 -0.01 -4.30 -43.88
C ALA A 543 0.97 -3.12 -43.86
N MET A 544 2.19 -3.30 -43.34
CA MET A 544 3.24 -2.29 -43.38
C MET A 544 3.60 -1.91 -44.82
N LYS A 545 3.75 -2.87 -45.73
CA LYS A 545 4.04 -2.62 -47.16
C LYS A 545 2.92 -1.82 -47.85
N VAL A 546 1.66 -2.03 -47.46
CA VAL A 546 0.50 -1.28 -47.97
C VAL A 546 0.46 0.15 -47.42
N HIS A 547 0.66 0.33 -46.11
CA HIS A 547 0.53 1.63 -45.44
C HIS A 547 1.77 2.53 -45.57
N ASN A 548 2.96 1.96 -45.76
CA ASN A 548 4.22 2.71 -45.91
C ASN A 548 4.88 2.43 -47.27
N LYS A 549 4.70 3.34 -48.23
CA LYS A 549 5.32 3.25 -49.57
C LYS A 549 6.86 3.27 -49.55
N ASP A 550 7.45 3.82 -48.48
CA ASP A 550 8.90 3.90 -48.26
C ASP A 550 9.41 2.84 -47.26
N TRP A 551 8.66 1.75 -47.03
CA TRP A 551 9.01 0.71 -46.05
C TRP A 551 10.46 0.17 -46.17
N LYS A 552 11.01 0.09 -47.39
CA LYS A 552 12.40 -0.32 -47.64
C LYS A 552 13.46 0.63 -47.06
N LYS A 553 13.07 1.84 -46.67
CA LYS A 553 13.92 2.83 -45.97
C LYS A 553 13.72 2.81 -44.45
N SER A 554 12.91 1.89 -43.92
CA SER A 554 12.69 1.80 -42.47
C SER A 554 14.01 1.59 -41.72
N GLN A 555 14.09 2.23 -40.56
CA GLN A 555 15.25 2.23 -39.67
C GLN A 555 14.95 1.57 -38.31
N SER A 556 13.77 0.95 -38.20
CA SER A 556 13.29 0.25 -37.01
C SER A 556 12.22 -0.77 -37.43
N ILE A 557 11.96 -1.75 -36.57
CA ILE A 557 10.84 -2.70 -36.70
C ILE A 557 9.99 -2.64 -35.41
N PRO A 558 8.70 -3.00 -35.44
CA PRO A 558 7.89 -3.13 -34.23
C PRO A 558 8.50 -4.15 -33.26
N LEU A 559 8.36 -3.92 -31.95
CA LEU A 559 8.90 -4.83 -30.93
C LEU A 559 8.39 -6.26 -31.11
N THR A 560 7.09 -6.43 -31.38
CA THR A 560 6.47 -7.73 -31.66
C THR A 560 7.10 -8.46 -32.84
N ASP A 561 7.61 -7.75 -33.86
CA ASP A 561 8.30 -8.37 -34.99
C ASP A 561 9.76 -8.74 -34.66
N LEU A 562 10.41 -8.02 -33.74
CA LEU A 562 11.71 -8.40 -33.20
C LEU A 562 11.63 -9.63 -32.28
N GLU A 563 10.62 -9.66 -31.40
CA GLU A 563 10.28 -10.81 -30.56
C GLU A 563 10.00 -12.04 -31.44
N TYR A 564 9.21 -11.87 -32.50
CA TYR A 564 8.97 -12.91 -33.51
C TYR A 564 10.29 -13.46 -34.08
N LEU A 565 11.22 -12.61 -34.54
CA LEU A 565 12.51 -13.10 -35.04
C LEU A 565 13.30 -13.89 -33.99
N TYR A 566 13.38 -13.35 -32.78
CA TYR A 566 14.13 -13.97 -31.68
C TYR A 566 13.55 -15.33 -31.26
N VAL A 567 12.22 -15.45 -31.18
CA VAL A 567 11.54 -16.71 -30.92
C VAL A 567 11.68 -17.66 -32.10
N ARG A 568 11.38 -17.21 -33.32
CA ARG A 568 11.32 -18.07 -34.51
C ARG A 568 12.66 -18.68 -34.90
N THR A 569 13.75 -17.97 -34.66
CA THR A 569 15.13 -18.47 -34.87
C THR A 569 15.61 -19.45 -33.79
N ALA A 570 14.84 -19.69 -32.73
CA ALA A 570 15.09 -20.78 -31.79
C ALA A 570 14.59 -22.15 -32.32
N TYR A 571 13.76 -22.17 -33.36
CA TYR A 571 13.15 -23.37 -33.95
C TYR A 571 13.66 -23.63 -35.39
N PRO A 572 14.94 -24.02 -35.58
CA PRO A 572 15.55 -24.16 -36.91
C PRO A 572 14.98 -25.31 -37.74
N ASP A 573 14.44 -26.35 -37.09
CA ASP A 573 13.89 -27.55 -37.76
C ASP A 573 12.53 -27.30 -38.43
N HIS A 574 11.93 -26.12 -38.21
CA HIS A 574 10.73 -25.65 -38.90
C HIS A 574 11.12 -24.72 -40.06
N PRO A 575 11.22 -25.20 -41.32
CA PRO A 575 11.73 -24.41 -42.43
C PRO A 575 10.79 -23.26 -42.80
N LEU A 576 11.37 -22.07 -43.04
CA LEU A 576 10.63 -20.89 -43.50
C LEU A 576 10.17 -21.02 -44.96
N ASP A 577 8.99 -20.49 -45.28
CA ASP A 577 8.48 -20.31 -46.63
C ASP A 577 9.20 -19.17 -47.39
N ASN A 578 8.81 -18.90 -48.64
CA ASN A 578 9.48 -17.85 -49.44
C ASN A 578 9.13 -16.41 -49.01
N SER A 579 7.91 -16.18 -48.53
CA SER A 579 7.44 -14.87 -48.05
C SER A 579 8.05 -14.55 -46.68
N GLU A 580 8.13 -15.55 -45.82
CA GLU A 580 8.81 -15.54 -44.52
C GLU A 580 10.30 -15.26 -44.69
N LYS A 581 10.97 -15.92 -45.65
CA LYS A 581 12.36 -15.61 -46.01
C LYS A 581 12.56 -14.17 -46.47
N GLU A 582 11.64 -13.60 -47.27
CA GLU A 582 11.71 -12.19 -47.68
C GLU A 582 11.60 -11.26 -46.45
N MET A 583 10.59 -11.48 -45.61
CA MET A 583 10.33 -10.70 -44.40
C MET A 583 11.50 -10.78 -43.41
N VAL A 584 11.97 -11.99 -43.09
CA VAL A 584 13.08 -12.24 -42.17
C VAL A 584 14.37 -11.59 -42.70
N SER A 585 14.71 -11.79 -43.98
CA SER A 585 15.89 -11.17 -44.59
C SER A 585 15.83 -9.63 -44.53
N PHE A 586 14.65 -9.05 -44.78
CA PHE A 586 14.45 -7.61 -44.66
C PHE A 586 14.63 -7.13 -43.21
N TYR A 587 13.92 -7.73 -42.24
CA TYR A 587 13.99 -7.31 -40.85
C TYR A 587 15.40 -7.50 -40.25
N LEU A 588 16.08 -8.61 -40.54
CA LEU A 588 17.49 -8.82 -40.16
C LEU A 588 18.39 -7.70 -40.70
N SER A 589 18.21 -7.27 -41.96
CA SER A 589 18.98 -6.15 -42.54
C SER A 589 18.70 -4.80 -41.87
N VAL A 590 17.46 -4.58 -41.40
CA VAL A 590 17.07 -3.35 -40.68
C VAL A 590 17.70 -3.33 -39.29
N ILE A 591 17.63 -4.43 -38.53
CA ILE A 591 18.19 -4.47 -37.17
C ILE A 591 19.72 -4.47 -37.18
N GLU A 592 20.38 -5.20 -38.10
CA GLU A 592 21.84 -5.20 -38.23
C GLU A 592 22.38 -3.79 -38.54
N LYS A 593 21.68 -3.02 -39.37
CA LYS A 593 22.09 -1.67 -39.76
C LYS A 593 21.78 -0.60 -38.72
N ASN A 594 20.73 -0.76 -37.91
CA ASN A 594 20.19 0.31 -37.05
C ASN A 594 20.19 -0.05 -35.55
N TRP A 595 20.90 -1.10 -35.12
CA TRP A 595 20.89 -1.64 -33.74
C TRP A 595 21.11 -0.60 -32.63
N THR A 596 21.88 0.46 -32.90
CA THR A 596 22.16 1.55 -31.93
C THR A 596 20.93 2.37 -31.55
N ARG A 597 19.84 2.31 -32.34
CA ARG A 597 18.57 3.01 -32.08
C ARG A 597 17.65 2.27 -31.12
N PHE A 598 17.91 1.00 -30.87
CA PHE A 598 17.09 0.11 -30.06
C PHE A 598 17.47 0.19 -28.57
N GLY A 599 16.49 -0.05 -27.70
CA GLY A 599 16.67 -0.08 -26.24
C GLY A 599 17.50 -1.28 -25.77
N LEU A 600 17.66 -1.42 -24.45
CA LEU A 600 18.51 -2.48 -23.88
C LEU A 600 17.97 -3.89 -24.17
N TYR A 601 16.66 -4.09 -24.02
CA TYR A 601 15.99 -5.37 -24.28
C TYR A 601 16.05 -5.73 -25.76
N GLU A 602 15.66 -4.80 -26.63
CA GLU A 602 15.68 -5.03 -28.07
C GLU A 602 17.11 -5.30 -28.57
N ARG A 603 18.11 -4.59 -28.04
CA ARG A 603 19.51 -4.80 -28.40
C ARG A 603 20.06 -6.15 -27.92
N SER A 604 19.61 -6.70 -26.80
CA SER A 604 20.02 -8.03 -26.37
C SER A 604 19.38 -9.12 -27.22
N LEU A 605 18.11 -8.97 -27.64
CA LEU A 605 17.50 -9.85 -28.66
C LEU A 605 18.29 -9.79 -29.99
N ILE A 606 18.64 -8.58 -30.46
CA ILE A 606 19.43 -8.39 -31.69
C ILE A 606 20.82 -9.03 -31.55
N ALA A 607 21.45 -8.97 -30.38
CA ALA A 607 22.75 -9.59 -30.15
C ALA A 607 22.70 -11.12 -30.31
N ILE A 608 21.67 -11.79 -29.78
CA ILE A 608 21.44 -13.23 -29.98
C ILE A 608 21.16 -13.54 -31.46
N LEU A 609 20.35 -12.72 -32.14
CA LEU A 609 20.12 -12.87 -33.59
C LEU A 609 21.43 -12.75 -34.40
N MET A 610 22.30 -11.78 -34.08
CA MET A 610 23.61 -11.64 -34.73
C MET A 610 24.54 -12.83 -34.43
N GLN A 611 24.43 -13.46 -33.26
CA GLN A 611 25.16 -14.69 -32.95
C GLN A 611 24.68 -15.86 -33.82
N ARG A 612 23.37 -16.07 -33.93
CA ARG A 612 22.76 -17.13 -34.76
C ARG A 612 23.07 -16.95 -36.26
N GLU A 613 23.09 -15.71 -36.75
CA GLU A 613 23.47 -15.34 -38.12
C GLU A 613 25.00 -15.34 -38.38
N GLY A 614 25.83 -15.76 -37.41
CA GLY A 614 27.29 -15.79 -37.54
C GLY A 614 27.97 -14.42 -37.63
N LYS A 615 27.26 -13.32 -37.32
CA LYS A 615 27.74 -11.93 -37.38
C LYS A 615 28.55 -11.54 -36.15
N ALA A 616 29.57 -12.33 -35.80
CA ALA A 616 30.39 -12.16 -34.58
C ALA A 616 30.95 -10.74 -34.39
N GLY A 617 31.33 -10.05 -35.47
CA GLY A 617 31.79 -8.66 -35.39
C GLY A 617 30.73 -7.65 -34.96
N ARG A 618 29.45 -7.84 -35.33
CA ARG A 618 28.34 -6.99 -34.85
C ARG A 618 28.00 -7.29 -33.40
N LEU A 619 28.00 -8.57 -33.02
CA LEU A 619 27.81 -9.01 -31.63
C LEU A 619 28.83 -8.34 -30.68
N GLN A 620 30.12 -8.33 -31.03
CA GLN A 620 31.13 -7.72 -30.17
C GLN A 620 30.99 -6.19 -30.05
N GLU A 621 30.54 -5.48 -31.09
CA GLU A 621 30.20 -4.05 -30.96
C GLU A 621 29.01 -3.80 -30.03
N MET A 622 27.98 -4.65 -30.09
CA MET A 622 26.82 -4.57 -29.19
C MET A 622 27.24 -4.80 -27.73
N LEU A 623 28.10 -5.79 -27.47
CA LEU A 623 28.65 -6.04 -26.14
C LEU A 623 29.55 -4.90 -25.64
N SER A 624 30.39 -4.32 -26.50
CA SER A 624 31.16 -3.12 -26.14
C SER A 624 30.22 -1.95 -25.77
N SER A 625 29.14 -1.72 -26.52
CA SER A 625 28.16 -0.69 -26.18
C SER A 625 27.41 -0.99 -24.87
N PHE A 626 27.11 -2.26 -24.56
CA PHE A 626 26.57 -2.62 -23.25
C PHE A 626 27.56 -2.31 -22.12
N ARG A 627 28.86 -2.60 -22.30
CA ARG A 627 29.93 -2.27 -21.33
C ARG A 627 30.08 -0.76 -21.13
N GLU A 628 30.09 0.02 -22.21
CA GLU A 628 30.19 1.49 -22.19
C GLU A 628 29.02 2.19 -21.45
N HIS A 629 27.86 1.52 -21.36
CA HIS A 629 26.67 2.03 -20.68
C HIS A 629 26.34 1.30 -19.37
N ALA A 630 27.19 0.37 -18.93
CA ALA A 630 27.02 -0.32 -17.67
C ALA A 630 27.48 0.55 -16.49
N THR A 631 26.76 0.46 -15.39
CA THR A 631 27.18 0.94 -14.07
C THR A 631 27.88 -0.22 -13.35
N LEU A 632 29.09 0.02 -12.85
CA LEU A 632 29.85 -0.91 -12.03
C LEU A 632 29.92 -0.38 -10.59
N SER A 633 29.56 -1.23 -9.63
CA SER A 633 29.56 -0.92 -8.20
C SER A 633 30.11 -2.11 -7.41
N ASP A 634 30.91 -1.83 -6.38
CA ASP A 634 31.43 -2.86 -5.46
C ASP A 634 30.29 -3.67 -4.83
N GLU A 635 29.23 -2.98 -4.39
CA GLU A 635 28.06 -3.59 -3.72
C GLU A 635 27.08 -4.24 -4.71
N MET A 636 26.74 -3.52 -5.80
CA MET A 636 25.64 -3.90 -6.71
C MET A 636 26.10 -4.69 -7.94
N GLY A 637 27.41 -4.81 -8.18
CA GLY A 637 27.95 -5.47 -9.37
C GLY A 637 27.77 -4.64 -10.64
N MET A 638 27.43 -5.30 -11.74
CA MET A 638 27.27 -4.71 -13.08
C MET A 638 25.80 -4.64 -13.47
N PHE A 639 25.29 -3.47 -13.84
CA PHE A 639 23.88 -3.25 -14.20
C PHE A 639 23.66 -2.01 -15.06
N TRP A 640 22.44 -1.79 -15.56
CA TRP A 640 22.10 -0.64 -16.41
C TRP A 640 21.11 0.31 -15.73
N ALA A 641 21.58 1.50 -15.32
CA ALA A 641 20.80 2.50 -14.61
C ALA A 641 19.68 3.17 -15.46
N ASN A 642 19.67 2.93 -16.77
CA ASN A 642 18.63 3.37 -17.71
C ASN A 642 17.68 2.24 -18.16
N ASN A 643 17.72 1.07 -17.50
CA ASN A 643 16.76 -0.02 -17.72
C ASN A 643 15.32 0.47 -17.47
N ARG A 644 14.41 0.19 -18.42
CA ARG A 644 13.02 0.66 -18.44
C ARG A 644 11.98 -0.43 -18.24
N ALA A 645 12.39 -1.65 -17.87
CA ALA A 645 11.49 -2.74 -17.50
C ALA A 645 10.34 -2.96 -18.52
N GLN A 646 10.67 -3.34 -19.75
CA GLN A 646 9.68 -3.72 -20.78
C GLN A 646 10.19 -4.95 -21.52
N VAL A 647 9.50 -6.08 -21.38
CA VAL A 647 9.87 -7.41 -21.90
C VAL A 647 8.61 -8.20 -22.23
N PHE A 648 8.38 -8.52 -23.51
CA PHE A 648 7.14 -9.15 -23.98
C PHE A 648 5.87 -8.45 -23.42
N MET A 649 5.11 -9.15 -22.58
CA MET A 649 3.89 -8.68 -21.92
C MET A 649 4.10 -8.28 -20.44
N SER A 650 5.35 -8.19 -19.99
CA SER A 650 5.73 -7.93 -18.59
C SER A 650 6.53 -6.63 -18.46
N GLN A 651 6.43 -5.99 -17.30
CA GLN A 651 7.28 -4.87 -16.92
C GLN A 651 8.29 -5.34 -15.87
N SER A 652 9.42 -5.92 -16.32
CA SER A 652 10.44 -6.42 -15.40
C SER A 652 11.84 -5.94 -15.73
N ALA A 653 12.47 -5.23 -14.79
CA ALA A 653 13.87 -4.84 -14.90
C ALA A 653 14.80 -6.06 -14.82
N VAL A 654 14.41 -7.05 -14.00
CA VAL A 654 15.11 -8.34 -13.81
C VAL A 654 15.16 -9.12 -15.12
N SER A 655 14.05 -9.29 -15.84
CA SER A 655 14.07 -9.98 -17.13
C SER A 655 14.93 -9.26 -18.17
N VAL A 656 14.86 -7.93 -18.31
CA VAL A 656 15.75 -7.18 -19.24
C VAL A 656 17.21 -7.49 -18.96
N HIS A 657 17.60 -7.54 -17.69
CA HIS A 657 18.96 -7.84 -17.26
C HIS A 657 19.40 -9.25 -17.65
N THR A 658 18.53 -10.25 -17.48
CA THR A 658 18.82 -11.65 -17.87
C THR A 658 18.97 -11.83 -19.38
N PHE A 659 18.20 -11.12 -20.21
CA PHE A 659 18.42 -11.08 -21.67
C PHE A 659 19.79 -10.47 -22.02
N ILE A 660 20.23 -9.43 -21.30
CA ILE A 660 21.58 -8.88 -21.50
C ILE A 660 22.63 -9.92 -21.08
N MET A 661 22.47 -10.60 -19.95
CA MET A 661 23.36 -11.70 -19.55
C MET A 661 23.42 -12.81 -20.61
N GLU A 662 22.30 -13.16 -21.25
CA GLU A 662 22.29 -14.12 -22.36
C GLU A 662 23.14 -13.63 -23.54
N ALA A 663 23.02 -12.35 -23.92
CA ALA A 663 23.84 -11.76 -24.98
C ALA A 663 25.35 -11.77 -24.65
N PHE A 664 25.72 -11.45 -23.40
CA PHE A 664 27.12 -11.55 -22.94
C PHE A 664 27.62 -13.00 -22.98
N ARG A 665 26.82 -13.97 -22.51
CA ARG A 665 27.14 -15.41 -22.60
C ARG A 665 27.36 -15.84 -24.05
N ALA A 666 26.47 -15.44 -24.97
CA ALA A 666 26.54 -15.78 -26.38
C ALA A 666 27.77 -15.19 -27.10
N GLY A 667 28.28 -14.04 -26.64
CA GLY A 667 29.52 -13.44 -27.14
C GLY A 667 30.79 -13.80 -26.36
N GLY A 668 30.75 -14.79 -25.46
CA GLY A 668 31.92 -15.30 -24.76
C GLY A 668 32.43 -14.42 -23.61
N ALA A 669 31.54 -13.79 -22.85
CA ALA A 669 31.89 -13.03 -21.66
C ALA A 669 32.64 -13.87 -20.60
N GLY A 670 33.55 -13.21 -19.88
CA GLY A 670 34.33 -13.86 -18.83
C GLY A 670 33.55 -14.06 -17.52
N THR A 671 34.07 -14.95 -16.66
CA THR A 671 33.45 -15.28 -15.36
C THR A 671 33.23 -14.04 -14.49
N VAL A 672 34.23 -13.16 -14.38
CA VAL A 672 34.17 -11.94 -13.53
C VAL A 672 33.07 -10.97 -13.98
N GLU A 673 32.92 -10.77 -15.29
CA GLU A 673 31.87 -9.92 -15.86
C GLU A 673 30.48 -10.50 -15.54
N THR A 674 30.36 -11.82 -15.68
CA THR A 674 29.13 -12.57 -15.42
C THR A 674 28.75 -12.58 -13.94
N ASP A 675 29.73 -12.77 -13.03
CA ASP A 675 29.52 -12.76 -11.58
C ASP A 675 29.10 -11.37 -11.07
N ASN A 676 29.61 -10.29 -11.67
CA ASN A 676 29.12 -8.94 -11.39
C ASN A 676 27.66 -8.75 -11.85
N MET A 677 27.25 -9.29 -12.99
CA MET A 677 25.84 -9.26 -13.41
C MET A 677 24.94 -10.12 -12.51
N LYS A 678 25.42 -11.28 -12.04
CA LYS A 678 24.73 -12.12 -11.06
C LYS A 678 24.57 -11.45 -9.69
N ARG A 679 25.56 -10.65 -9.26
CA ARG A 679 25.50 -9.91 -7.99
C ARG A 679 24.32 -8.95 -7.99
N TRP A 680 24.08 -8.26 -9.10
CA TRP A 680 22.93 -7.36 -9.23
C TRP A 680 21.58 -8.09 -9.08
N LEU A 681 21.43 -9.28 -9.67
CA LEU A 681 20.22 -10.12 -9.53
C LEU A 681 19.97 -10.52 -8.07
N LEU A 682 21.00 -10.95 -7.34
CA LEU A 682 20.88 -11.25 -5.90
C LEU A 682 20.54 -10.00 -5.08
N LYS A 683 21.11 -8.85 -5.44
CA LYS A 683 20.76 -7.57 -4.79
C LYS A 683 19.33 -7.13 -5.04
N GLN A 684 18.73 -7.45 -6.18
CA GLN A 684 17.29 -7.26 -6.38
C GLN A 684 16.49 -8.21 -5.46
N LYS A 685 16.88 -9.49 -5.39
CA LYS A 685 16.23 -10.48 -4.50
C LYS A 685 16.29 -10.12 -3.01
N GLN A 686 17.30 -9.35 -2.58
CA GLN A 686 17.41 -8.84 -1.21
C GLN A 686 16.30 -7.84 -0.88
N THR A 687 16.00 -6.89 -1.76
CA THR A 687 15.10 -5.76 -1.47
C THR A 687 13.74 -5.83 -2.15
N GLN A 688 13.49 -6.85 -2.98
CA GLN A 688 12.26 -7.06 -3.74
C GLN A 688 11.76 -8.52 -3.62
N LEU A 689 10.45 -8.69 -3.66
CA LEU A 689 9.80 -9.88 -4.20
C LEU A 689 9.98 -9.82 -5.73
N TRP A 690 10.35 -10.94 -6.37
CA TRP A 690 10.54 -10.89 -7.82
C TRP A 690 9.18 -10.80 -8.52
N GLU A 691 8.98 -9.70 -9.24
CA GLU A 691 7.72 -9.11 -9.71
C GLU A 691 6.77 -10.06 -10.46
N SER A 692 7.30 -11.14 -11.03
CA SER A 692 6.53 -12.12 -11.81
C SER A 692 7.19 -13.49 -11.84
N THR A 693 6.42 -14.49 -12.26
CA THR A 693 6.95 -15.83 -12.53
C THR A 693 8.09 -15.79 -13.55
N HIS A 694 7.93 -14.99 -14.62
CA HIS A 694 8.92 -14.83 -15.69
C HIS A 694 10.24 -14.30 -15.12
N ALA A 695 10.20 -13.16 -14.42
CA ALA A 695 11.37 -12.54 -13.80
C ALA A 695 12.10 -13.47 -12.82
N THR A 696 11.34 -14.19 -11.97
CA THR A 696 11.87 -15.19 -11.04
C THR A 696 12.60 -16.31 -11.79
N THR A 697 11.98 -16.81 -12.85
CA THR A 697 12.48 -17.93 -13.65
C THR A 697 13.78 -17.56 -14.35
N ASP A 698 13.79 -16.43 -15.06
CA ASP A 698 14.96 -15.97 -15.81
C ASP A 698 16.14 -15.70 -14.87
N ALA A 699 15.87 -15.11 -13.70
CA ALA A 699 16.89 -14.80 -12.71
C ALA A 699 17.51 -16.07 -12.11
N VAL A 700 16.71 -17.07 -11.74
CA VAL A 700 17.22 -18.36 -11.24
C VAL A 700 18.01 -19.08 -12.34
N HIS A 701 17.51 -19.11 -13.57
CA HIS A 701 18.24 -19.66 -14.71
C HIS A 701 19.60 -18.98 -14.89
N ALA A 702 19.64 -17.65 -14.99
CA ALA A 702 20.87 -16.89 -15.17
C ALA A 702 21.87 -17.02 -14.00
N LEU A 703 21.38 -17.22 -12.77
CA LEU A 703 22.22 -17.48 -11.59
C LEU A 703 22.84 -18.89 -11.59
N LEU A 704 22.18 -19.87 -12.21
CA LEU A 704 22.62 -21.27 -12.30
C LEU A 704 23.47 -21.57 -13.54
N SER A 705 23.14 -20.97 -14.69
CA SER A 705 23.71 -21.31 -16.01
C SER A 705 25.00 -20.57 -16.35
N SER A 706 25.36 -19.56 -15.56
CA SER A 706 26.35 -18.54 -15.94
C SER A 706 27.31 -18.22 -14.79
N GLY A 707 28.55 -17.83 -15.09
CA GLY A 707 29.53 -17.37 -14.11
C GLY A 707 30.10 -18.49 -13.22
N SER A 708 30.53 -18.13 -12.01
CA SER A 708 30.99 -19.07 -10.98
C SER A 708 29.82 -19.80 -10.33
N ASP A 709 30.01 -21.07 -9.97
CA ASP A 709 29.02 -21.84 -9.22
C ASP A 709 29.03 -21.44 -7.72
N TRP A 710 28.15 -20.51 -7.36
CA TRP A 710 27.95 -20.07 -5.98
C TRP A 710 27.20 -21.10 -5.11
N PHE A 711 26.59 -22.14 -5.69
CA PHE A 711 25.87 -23.19 -4.96
C PHE A 711 26.79 -24.36 -4.58
N ALA A 712 27.87 -24.56 -5.34
CA ALA A 712 28.96 -25.47 -4.98
C ALA A 712 29.96 -24.89 -3.97
N ALA A 713 29.99 -23.57 -3.79
CA ALA A 713 30.95 -22.86 -2.95
C ALA A 713 30.90 -23.31 -1.47
N GLU A 714 32.02 -23.86 -1.00
CA GLU A 714 32.27 -24.23 0.40
C GLU A 714 33.26 -23.21 1.00
N GLY A 715 32.96 -22.70 2.20
CA GLY A 715 33.81 -21.75 2.91
C GLY A 715 33.19 -21.31 4.23
N GLU A 716 34.01 -21.04 5.25
CA GLU A 716 33.55 -20.51 6.52
C GLU A 716 33.48 -18.97 6.47
N THR A 717 32.39 -18.37 6.93
CA THR A 717 32.39 -16.96 7.32
C THR A 717 32.71 -16.84 8.80
N THR A 718 33.72 -16.03 9.13
CA THR A 718 34.00 -15.55 10.48
C THR A 718 33.59 -14.08 10.60
N VAL A 719 32.78 -13.75 11.60
CA VAL A 719 32.44 -12.37 11.98
C VAL A 719 33.04 -12.06 13.35
N THR A 720 33.66 -10.90 13.51
CA THR A 720 34.25 -10.42 14.76
C THR A 720 33.70 -9.04 15.10
N LEU A 721 33.11 -8.89 16.30
CA LEU A 721 32.62 -7.62 16.85
C LEU A 721 33.62 -7.12 17.90
N GLY A 722 34.37 -6.06 17.57
CA GLY A 722 35.47 -5.57 18.41
C GLY A 722 36.55 -6.63 18.59
N SER A 723 36.65 -7.22 19.78
CA SER A 723 37.52 -8.35 20.12
C SER A 723 36.81 -9.71 20.16
N MET A 724 35.48 -9.74 20.07
CA MET A 724 34.66 -10.95 20.19
C MET A 724 34.45 -11.61 18.83
N LYS A 725 35.04 -12.80 18.61
CA LYS A 725 34.69 -13.67 17.48
C LYS A 725 33.31 -14.27 17.73
N VAL A 726 32.35 -14.01 16.85
CA VAL A 726 30.99 -14.52 16.95
C VAL A 726 30.98 -16.01 16.59
N GLN A 727 30.42 -16.83 17.46
CA GLN A 727 30.21 -18.26 17.26
C GLN A 727 28.70 -18.54 17.39
N PRO A 728 27.93 -18.51 16.30
CA PRO A 728 26.50 -18.69 16.37
C PRO A 728 26.13 -20.13 16.68
N ASP A 729 25.19 -20.33 17.61
CA ASP A 729 24.77 -21.66 18.08
C ASP A 729 24.12 -22.49 16.96
N ASN A 730 23.43 -21.83 16.03
CA ASN A 730 22.80 -22.45 14.87
C ASN A 730 23.06 -21.61 13.61
N ARG A 731 23.22 -22.29 12.47
CA ARG A 731 23.22 -21.67 11.13
C ARG A 731 22.21 -22.39 10.24
N GLU A 732 21.42 -21.64 9.47
CA GLU A 732 20.53 -22.20 8.46
C GLU A 732 21.34 -22.91 7.37
N LYS A 733 20.90 -24.11 6.98
CA LYS A 733 21.58 -24.87 5.93
C LYS A 733 21.40 -24.20 4.57
N GLY A 734 22.47 -24.13 3.78
CA GLY A 734 22.47 -23.48 2.47
C GLY A 734 22.84 -22.00 2.58
N THR A 735 21.91 -21.17 3.07
CA THR A 735 22.13 -19.72 3.23
C THR A 735 23.25 -19.39 4.23
N GLY A 736 23.52 -20.29 5.18
CA GLY A 736 24.40 -20.03 6.32
C GLY A 736 23.86 -18.94 7.24
N TYR A 737 22.57 -18.62 7.15
CA TYR A 737 21.93 -17.54 7.90
C TYR A 737 22.03 -17.78 9.41
N PHE A 738 22.43 -16.76 10.16
CA PHE A 738 22.33 -16.73 11.61
C PHE A 738 21.95 -15.33 12.09
N LYS A 739 21.35 -15.29 13.29
CA LYS A 739 21.02 -14.07 14.01
C LYS A 739 21.43 -14.20 15.47
N GLU A 740 22.28 -13.30 15.92
CA GLU A 740 22.72 -13.19 17.32
C GLU A 740 22.24 -11.87 17.91
N SER A 741 22.04 -11.81 19.23
CA SER A 741 21.58 -10.58 19.89
C SER A 741 22.11 -10.43 21.31
N TRP A 742 22.54 -9.22 21.64
CA TRP A 742 23.06 -8.81 22.93
C TRP A 742 22.13 -7.77 23.55
N SER A 743 21.82 -7.93 24.83
CA SER A 743 20.98 -7.02 25.61
C SER A 743 21.82 -5.88 26.20
N ARG A 744 21.18 -4.80 26.66
CA ARG A 744 21.80 -3.61 27.30
C ARG A 744 23.15 -3.82 28.01
N GLY A 745 23.23 -4.78 28.94
CA GLY A 745 24.44 -4.99 29.78
C GLY A 745 25.60 -5.68 29.08
N GLU A 746 25.37 -6.21 27.88
CA GLU A 746 26.33 -6.99 27.08
C GLU A 746 26.90 -6.15 25.91
N ILE A 747 26.31 -4.98 25.64
CA ILE A 747 26.64 -4.12 24.50
C ILE A 747 27.83 -3.22 24.86
N LEU A 748 28.97 -3.46 24.23
CA LEU A 748 30.19 -2.66 24.39
C LEU A 748 30.40 -1.75 23.15
N PRO A 749 30.83 -0.48 23.31
CA PRO A 749 31.01 0.45 22.19
C PRO A 749 31.89 -0.09 21.06
N GLU A 750 32.95 -0.84 21.38
CA GLU A 750 33.87 -1.46 20.41
C GLU A 750 33.21 -2.49 19.50
N MET A 751 32.04 -3.03 19.85
CA MET A 751 31.26 -3.93 18.99
C MET A 751 30.77 -3.23 17.71
N GLY A 752 30.78 -1.89 17.68
CA GLY A 752 30.57 -1.12 16.45
C GLY A 752 31.70 -1.24 15.42
N ARG A 753 32.85 -1.85 15.75
CA ARG A 753 33.86 -2.28 14.75
C ARG A 753 33.60 -3.73 14.39
N VAL A 754 33.24 -4.00 13.14
CA VAL A 754 32.95 -5.34 12.66
C VAL A 754 33.94 -5.74 11.58
N THR A 755 34.62 -6.87 11.76
CA THR A 755 35.45 -7.47 10.71
C THR A 755 34.80 -8.77 10.26
N VAL A 756 34.55 -8.88 8.96
CA VAL A 756 34.00 -10.09 8.33
C VAL A 756 35.07 -10.67 7.41
N ALA A 757 35.39 -11.95 7.59
CA ALA A 757 36.23 -12.74 6.70
C ALA A 757 35.38 -13.82 6.05
N GLN A 758 35.35 -13.84 4.72
CA GLN A 758 34.61 -14.79 3.89
C GLN A 758 35.58 -15.60 3.04
N GLU A 759 35.71 -16.89 3.31
CA GLU A 759 36.64 -17.77 2.59
C GLU A 759 36.05 -18.30 1.27
N GLY A 760 34.73 -18.43 1.18
CA GLY A 760 34.03 -18.91 -0.01
C GLY A 760 33.94 -17.86 -1.13
N SER A 761 33.89 -18.32 -2.39
CA SER A 761 33.78 -17.45 -3.58
C SER A 761 32.37 -16.88 -3.83
N ALA A 762 31.36 -17.32 -3.07
CA ALA A 762 30.04 -16.72 -3.09
C ALA A 762 30.03 -15.37 -2.35
N PRO A 763 29.23 -14.39 -2.80
CA PRO A 763 29.02 -13.16 -2.04
C PRO A 763 28.44 -13.47 -0.66
N ALA A 764 28.54 -12.53 0.27
CA ALA A 764 27.93 -12.64 1.60
C ALA A 764 27.40 -11.27 2.03
N TRP A 765 26.34 -11.26 2.84
CA TRP A 765 25.82 -10.01 3.39
C TRP A 765 25.21 -10.16 4.77
N GLY A 766 25.10 -9.04 5.48
CA GLY A 766 24.42 -8.97 6.77
C GLY A 766 24.25 -7.53 7.23
N ALA A 767 23.76 -7.37 8.46
CA ALA A 767 23.59 -6.08 9.09
C ALA A 767 23.79 -6.16 10.60
N LEU A 768 24.38 -5.10 11.17
CA LEU A 768 24.40 -4.86 12.61
C LEU A 768 23.35 -3.81 12.93
N TYR A 769 22.42 -4.13 13.83
CA TYR A 769 21.31 -3.26 14.24
C TYR A 769 21.49 -2.83 15.68
N TRP A 770 21.62 -1.53 15.94
CA TRP A 770 21.69 -0.98 17.29
C TRP A 770 20.37 -0.32 17.66
N GLN A 771 19.78 -0.77 18.75
CA GLN A 771 18.51 -0.29 19.29
C GLN A 771 18.72 0.30 20.68
N TYR A 772 18.26 1.52 20.89
CA TYR A 772 18.47 2.29 22.12
C TYR A 772 17.32 3.28 22.35
N TYR A 773 17.10 3.68 23.60
CA TYR A 773 16.15 4.73 23.94
C TYR A 773 16.86 6.09 24.03
N GLU A 774 16.25 7.14 23.47
CA GLU A 774 16.77 8.51 23.50
C GLU A 774 15.64 9.55 23.55
N GLU A 775 15.91 10.70 24.17
CA GLU A 775 15.04 11.89 24.18
C GLU A 775 14.84 12.40 22.74
N MET A 776 13.59 12.64 22.34
CA MET A 776 13.25 12.80 20.92
C MET A 776 13.96 13.98 20.24
N ASP A 777 14.21 15.06 20.98
CA ASP A 777 14.92 16.26 20.50
C ASP A 777 16.45 16.07 20.35
N ARG A 778 17.02 15.01 20.93
CA ARG A 778 18.46 14.71 20.87
C ARG A 778 18.83 13.70 19.79
N ILE A 779 17.82 13.06 19.20
CA ILE A 779 18.02 12.13 18.09
C ILE A 779 18.68 12.88 16.94
N MET A 780 19.90 12.47 16.57
CA MET A 780 20.61 13.00 15.41
C MET A 780 20.20 12.24 14.14
N ALA A 781 20.18 12.91 12.99
CA ALA A 781 19.90 12.27 11.70
C ALA A 781 20.88 11.15 11.34
N THR A 782 20.45 10.23 10.50
CA THR A 782 21.27 9.19 9.87
C THR A 782 21.35 9.41 8.36
N ASP A 783 22.51 9.14 7.75
CA ASP A 783 22.67 9.08 6.29
C ASP A 783 22.75 7.60 5.85
N ALA A 784 22.05 7.22 4.79
CA ALA A 784 21.92 5.84 4.33
C ALA A 784 21.50 5.76 2.84
N SER A 785 21.60 4.56 2.26
CA SER A 785 21.10 4.28 0.89
C SER A 785 19.58 4.37 0.74
N LEU A 786 18.84 4.48 1.84
CA LEU A 786 17.44 4.91 1.91
C LEU A 786 17.36 6.06 2.93
N ASP A 787 17.35 7.31 2.47
CA ASP A 787 17.42 8.53 3.26
C ASP A 787 16.08 9.29 3.28
N VAL A 788 15.83 10.05 4.35
CA VAL A 788 14.68 10.96 4.47
C VAL A 788 15.04 12.27 5.18
N GLU A 789 14.70 13.39 4.55
CA GLU A 789 14.82 14.73 5.09
C GLU A 789 13.44 15.37 5.32
N LYS A 790 13.20 15.92 6.52
CA LYS A 790 12.00 16.69 6.86
C LYS A 790 12.29 18.18 6.85
N GLN A 791 11.45 18.92 6.12
CA GLN A 791 11.42 20.39 6.12
C GLN A 791 9.99 20.87 6.36
N LEU A 792 9.83 22.03 7.01
CA LEU A 792 8.54 22.64 7.29
C LEU A 792 8.46 24.03 6.66
N PHE A 793 7.33 24.33 6.04
CA PHE A 793 7.04 25.61 5.40
C PHE A 793 5.65 26.12 5.81
N VAL A 794 5.48 27.42 6.00
CA VAL A 794 4.15 28.04 6.06
C VAL A 794 3.70 28.38 4.65
N GLU A 795 2.48 27.99 4.28
CA GLU A 795 1.82 28.43 3.05
C GLU A 795 1.22 29.82 3.27
N GLN A 796 1.69 30.81 2.50
CA GLN A 796 1.24 32.20 2.57
C GLN A 796 0.72 32.66 1.21
N ASN A 797 -0.30 33.50 1.19
CA ASN A 797 -0.81 34.07 -0.07
C ASN A 797 0.05 35.27 -0.50
N GLY A 798 0.98 35.02 -1.42
CA GLY A 798 1.77 36.05 -2.11
C GLY A 798 0.99 36.74 -3.22
N THR A 799 1.60 37.75 -3.84
CA THR A 799 0.98 38.55 -4.93
C THR A 799 0.73 37.76 -6.22
N THR A 800 1.32 36.57 -6.36
CA THR A 800 1.19 35.70 -7.54
C THR A 800 0.49 34.37 -7.28
N GLY A 801 0.14 34.08 -6.02
CA GLY A 801 -0.44 32.80 -5.57
C GLY A 801 0.15 32.33 -4.24
N PRO A 802 -0.09 31.07 -3.84
CA PRO A 802 0.50 30.49 -2.64
C PRO A 802 2.03 30.38 -2.76
N GLU A 803 2.73 30.89 -1.74
CA GLU A 803 4.18 30.84 -1.59
C GLU A 803 4.54 30.04 -0.32
N LEU A 804 5.63 29.27 -0.37
CA LEU A 804 6.08 28.42 0.74
C LEU A 804 7.28 29.06 1.46
N VAL A 805 7.06 29.61 2.65
CA VAL A 805 8.08 30.25 3.47
C VAL A 805 8.62 29.25 4.49
N ARG A 806 9.93 28.95 4.44
CA ARG A 806 10.56 28.01 5.38
C ARG A 806 10.48 28.54 6.82
N ILE A 807 10.05 27.69 7.76
CA ILE A 807 10.03 28.04 9.19
C ILE A 807 11.47 28.25 9.69
N THR A 808 11.70 29.39 10.33
CA THR A 808 12.96 29.77 11.01
C THR A 808 12.64 30.65 12.21
N ASP A 809 13.61 30.96 13.07
CA ASP A 809 13.38 31.89 14.21
C ASP A 809 12.90 33.29 13.78
N ALA A 810 13.21 33.68 12.53
CA ALA A 810 12.72 34.91 11.90
C ALA A 810 11.28 34.82 11.38
N HIS A 811 10.79 33.60 11.09
CA HIS A 811 9.43 33.32 10.63
C HIS A 811 8.77 32.27 11.56
N PRO A 812 8.42 32.66 12.80
CA PRO A 812 7.81 31.76 13.77
C PRO A 812 6.37 31.42 13.37
N LEU A 813 5.91 30.25 13.83
CA LEU A 813 4.52 29.80 13.65
C LEU A 813 3.55 30.61 14.51
N ARG A 814 2.31 30.73 14.02
CA ARG A 814 1.14 31.28 14.72
C ARG A 814 -0.04 30.33 14.61
N ILE A 815 -1.04 30.51 15.48
CA ILE A 815 -2.32 29.79 15.37
C ILE A 815 -2.98 30.13 14.02
N GLY A 816 -3.53 29.11 13.34
CA GLY A 816 -4.18 29.23 12.04
C GLY A 816 -3.25 29.07 10.84
N ASP A 817 -1.93 29.09 11.04
CA ASP A 817 -0.97 28.84 9.95
C ASP A 817 -1.21 27.45 9.33
N LYS A 818 -1.24 27.40 7.99
CA LYS A 818 -1.21 26.14 7.23
C LYS A 818 0.25 25.79 6.96
N VAL A 819 0.74 24.73 7.59
CA VAL A 819 2.10 24.24 7.46
C VAL A 819 2.15 23.09 6.46
N ILE A 820 2.98 23.23 5.43
CA ILE A 820 3.32 22.14 4.52
C ILE A 820 4.53 21.41 5.11
N VAL A 821 4.31 20.14 5.47
CA VAL A 821 5.35 19.19 5.82
C VAL A 821 5.90 18.61 4.53
N ARG A 822 7.17 18.86 4.25
CA ARG A 822 7.90 18.38 3.07
C ARG A 822 8.87 17.28 3.47
N LEU A 823 8.65 16.08 2.95
CA LEU A 823 9.49 14.91 3.14
C LEU A 823 10.24 14.63 1.82
N THR A 824 11.56 14.81 1.82
CA THR A 824 12.41 14.45 0.67
C THR A 824 13.01 13.08 0.93
N VAL A 825 12.61 12.08 0.15
CA VAL A 825 13.09 10.70 0.24
C VAL A 825 14.11 10.44 -0.87
N ARG A 826 15.22 9.76 -0.56
CA ARG A 826 16.27 9.43 -1.52
C ARG A 826 16.61 7.94 -1.44
N THR A 827 16.71 7.25 -2.57
CA THR A 827 17.17 5.86 -2.60
C THR A 827 17.98 5.52 -3.86
N ASP A 828 19.01 4.70 -3.71
CA ASP A 828 19.93 4.29 -4.78
C ASP A 828 19.42 3.13 -5.64
N ARG A 829 18.41 2.41 -5.15
CA ARG A 829 17.80 1.22 -5.76
C ARG A 829 16.28 1.22 -5.60
N ASP A 830 15.63 0.39 -6.39
CA ASP A 830 14.20 0.14 -6.30
C ASP A 830 13.92 -0.76 -5.07
N LEU A 831 13.04 -0.32 -4.18
CA LEU A 831 12.73 -0.98 -2.90
C LEU A 831 11.23 -1.26 -2.80
N GLU A 832 10.86 -2.44 -2.34
CA GLU A 832 9.46 -2.78 -2.08
C GLU A 832 9.09 -2.70 -0.59
N PHE A 833 7.80 -2.59 -0.31
CA PHE A 833 7.24 -2.61 1.07
C PHE A 833 7.88 -1.55 1.98
N VAL A 834 8.04 -0.32 1.48
CA VAL A 834 8.66 0.78 2.22
C VAL A 834 7.61 1.50 3.06
N HIS A 835 7.87 1.60 4.36
CA HIS A 835 7.05 2.36 5.31
C HIS A 835 7.79 3.64 5.72
N LEU A 836 7.20 4.79 5.39
CA LEU A 836 7.61 6.11 5.83
C LEU A 836 6.60 6.59 6.88
N LYS A 837 7.09 6.95 8.07
CA LYS A 837 6.28 7.45 9.18
C LYS A 837 6.82 8.79 9.63
N ASP A 838 6.00 9.82 9.57
CA ASP A 838 6.32 11.14 10.09
C ASP A 838 5.56 11.42 11.38
N MET A 839 6.28 11.72 12.46
CA MET A 839 5.69 12.18 13.72
C MET A 839 5.29 13.65 13.60
N ARG A 840 4.24 14.05 14.33
CA ARG A 840 3.83 15.46 14.45
C ARG A 840 3.83 15.94 15.89
N ALA A 841 3.96 17.25 16.09
CA ALA A 841 3.76 17.94 17.36
C ALA A 841 2.27 17.96 17.77
N ALA A 842 1.99 18.09 19.07
CA ALA A 842 0.62 18.19 19.60
C ALA A 842 -0.15 19.46 19.16
N ALA A 843 0.55 20.48 18.61
CA ALA A 843 -0.06 21.67 18.04
C ALA A 843 -0.54 21.51 16.58
N PHE A 844 -0.23 20.39 15.92
CA PHE A 844 -0.50 20.18 14.50
C PHE A 844 -1.69 19.24 14.27
N GLU A 845 -2.77 19.79 13.72
CA GLU A 845 -3.91 19.03 13.22
C GLU A 845 -3.72 18.70 11.73
N PRO A 846 -3.92 17.46 11.27
CA PRO A 846 -3.78 17.12 9.86
C PRO A 846 -4.90 17.75 9.03
N ALA A 847 -4.56 18.40 7.92
CA ALA A 847 -5.55 18.92 6.97
C ALA A 847 -6.35 17.78 6.32
N GLU A 848 -5.71 16.63 6.12
CA GLU A 848 -6.32 15.41 5.57
C GLU A 848 -6.43 14.33 6.64
N GLN A 849 -7.67 13.98 6.98
CA GLN A 849 -8.00 13.05 8.05
C GLN A 849 -8.37 11.65 7.52
N ILE A 850 -8.80 11.56 6.26
CA ILE A 850 -9.26 10.30 5.66
C ILE A 850 -8.09 9.54 5.01
N SER A 851 -7.84 8.34 5.54
CA SER A 851 -6.87 7.39 4.98
C SER A 851 -7.26 6.94 3.57
N GLY A 852 -6.29 6.65 2.71
CA GLY A 852 -6.57 6.14 1.36
C GLY A 852 -5.35 6.16 0.44
N LEU A 853 -5.54 5.63 -0.78
CA LEU A 853 -4.54 5.74 -1.84
C LEU A 853 -4.34 7.21 -2.23
N ARG A 854 -3.09 7.59 -2.50
CA ARG A 854 -2.64 8.90 -2.98
C ARG A 854 -1.55 8.70 -4.04
N TRP A 855 -1.29 9.75 -4.81
CA TRP A 855 -0.31 9.75 -5.89
C TRP A 855 0.40 11.10 -5.93
N GLN A 856 1.71 11.13 -5.68
CA GLN A 856 2.54 12.32 -5.84
C GLN A 856 3.79 11.96 -6.63
N ASN A 857 4.25 12.87 -7.49
CA ASN A 857 5.50 12.71 -8.25
C ASN A 857 5.64 11.37 -8.99
N ARG A 858 4.53 10.81 -9.46
CA ARG A 858 4.39 9.49 -10.13
C ARG A 858 4.54 8.26 -9.23
N VAL A 859 4.80 8.40 -7.93
CA VAL A 859 4.84 7.28 -6.98
C VAL A 859 3.48 7.13 -6.27
N PRO A 860 2.73 6.02 -6.46
CA PRO A 860 1.52 5.75 -5.71
C PRO A 860 1.86 5.26 -4.30
N TYR A 861 1.01 5.58 -3.33
CA TYR A 861 1.17 5.13 -1.95
C TYR A 861 -0.17 5.15 -1.20
N TYR A 862 -0.31 4.27 -0.20
CA TYR A 862 -1.41 4.37 0.75
C TYR A 862 -1.01 5.32 1.89
N GLN A 863 -1.88 6.25 2.27
CA GLN A 863 -1.64 7.20 3.35
C GLN A 863 -2.62 6.95 4.50
N THR A 864 -2.12 6.99 5.74
CA THR A 864 -2.94 7.00 6.96
C THR A 864 -2.57 8.18 7.85
N SER A 865 -3.57 8.81 8.45
CA SER A 865 -3.39 9.91 9.39
C SER A 865 -3.87 9.46 10.77
N LYS A 866 -2.93 9.15 11.68
CA LYS A 866 -3.20 8.90 13.11
C LYS A 866 -2.87 10.16 13.91
N ASP A 867 -3.38 10.32 15.12
CA ASP A 867 -3.29 11.58 15.87
C ASP A 867 -1.86 12.14 16.01
N ALA A 868 -0.91 11.28 16.38
CA ALA A 868 0.50 11.67 16.60
C ALA A 868 1.44 11.45 15.41
N SER A 869 0.96 10.89 14.28
CA SER A 869 1.81 10.60 13.10
C SER A 869 1.05 10.34 11.81
N THR A 870 1.63 10.74 10.68
CA THR A 870 1.19 10.34 9.33
C THR A 870 2.06 9.22 8.81
N SER A 871 1.47 8.12 8.33
CA SER A 871 2.19 7.00 7.72
C SER A 871 1.87 6.88 6.23
N PHE A 872 2.90 6.53 5.46
CA PHE A 872 2.89 6.33 4.01
C PHE A 872 3.44 4.94 3.72
N TYR A 873 2.71 4.17 2.93
CA TYR A 873 3.03 2.78 2.59
C TYR A 873 3.24 2.69 1.07
N PHE A 874 4.44 2.34 0.66
CA PHE A 874 4.83 2.19 -0.75
C PHE A 874 5.02 0.70 -1.08
N ASP A 875 4.19 0.17 -1.97
CA ASP A 875 4.39 -1.18 -2.51
C ASP A 875 5.72 -1.24 -3.26
N LEU A 876 6.00 -0.22 -4.06
CA LEU A 876 7.26 0.02 -4.75
C LEU A 876 7.67 1.49 -4.63
N LEU A 877 8.86 1.74 -4.07
CA LEU A 877 9.56 3.02 -4.09
C LEU A 877 10.74 2.90 -5.07
N PRO A 878 10.65 3.48 -6.28
CA PRO A 878 11.73 3.36 -7.26
C PRO A 878 12.96 4.19 -6.86
N ARG A 879 14.12 3.91 -7.46
CA ARG A 879 15.35 4.70 -7.26
C ARG A 879 15.19 6.16 -7.66
N GLY A 880 15.89 7.04 -6.95
CA GLY A 880 15.93 8.47 -7.21
C GLY A 880 15.60 9.31 -5.97
N THR A 881 15.16 10.54 -6.23
CA THR A 881 14.76 11.50 -5.19
C THR A 881 13.30 11.85 -5.37
N TRP A 882 12.50 11.62 -4.33
CA TRP A 882 11.05 11.83 -4.32
C TRP A 882 10.68 12.88 -3.28
N LEU A 883 9.64 13.65 -3.60
CA LEU A 883 9.08 14.64 -2.70
C LEU A 883 7.67 14.20 -2.31
N PHE A 884 7.38 14.17 -1.02
CA PHE A 884 6.06 13.92 -0.49
C PHE A 884 5.66 15.08 0.42
N GLU A 885 4.52 15.69 0.13
CA GLU A 885 4.02 16.85 0.86
C GLU A 885 2.64 16.58 1.44
N TYR A 886 2.41 17.01 2.68
CA TYR A 886 1.08 17.03 3.29
C TYR A 886 0.92 18.27 4.18
N ALA A 887 -0.32 18.74 4.31
CA ALA A 887 -0.63 19.93 5.09
C ALA A 887 -1.09 19.58 6.52
N VAL A 888 -0.69 20.41 7.47
CA VAL A 888 -1.21 20.45 8.84
C VAL A 888 -1.57 21.90 9.20
N TYR A 889 -2.49 22.09 10.14
CA TYR A 889 -2.87 23.39 10.68
C TYR A 889 -2.35 23.54 12.10
N VAL A 890 -1.85 24.74 12.42
CA VAL A 890 -1.41 25.10 13.77
C VAL A 890 -2.61 25.50 14.61
N THR A 891 -2.83 24.84 15.75
CA THR A 891 -4.06 25.00 16.55
C THR A 891 -3.86 25.61 17.94
N ARG A 892 -2.62 25.69 18.44
CA ARG A 892 -2.32 26.16 19.80
C ARG A 892 -0.88 26.64 19.96
N THR A 893 -0.72 27.67 20.79
CA THR A 893 0.57 28.27 21.19
C THR A 893 1.41 27.34 22.06
N GLY A 894 2.72 27.57 22.14
CA GLY A 894 3.62 26.80 23.00
C GLY A 894 4.94 26.37 22.35
N SER A 895 5.62 25.42 22.98
CA SER A 895 6.87 24.82 22.52
C SER A 895 6.74 23.30 22.53
N TYR A 896 6.87 22.67 21.37
CA TYR A 896 6.50 21.27 21.16
C TYR A 896 7.61 20.48 20.48
N SER A 897 7.87 19.27 20.97
CA SER A 897 8.69 18.26 20.27
C SER A 897 7.90 17.70 19.09
N ASN A 898 8.29 18.07 17.86
CA ASN A 898 7.69 17.61 16.60
C ASN A 898 8.12 16.17 16.22
N GLY A 899 9.14 15.65 16.89
CA GLY A 899 9.65 14.30 16.70
C GLY A 899 10.46 14.11 15.42
N ILE A 900 10.59 12.85 15.00
CA ILE A 900 11.36 12.43 13.83
C ILE A 900 10.48 11.90 12.71
N THR A 901 10.98 11.96 11.48
CA THR A 901 10.52 11.09 10.39
C THR A 901 11.39 9.85 10.36
N THR A 902 10.80 8.66 10.24
CA THR A 902 11.51 7.39 10.01
C THR A 902 11.09 6.79 8.67
N ILE A 903 12.03 6.26 7.90
CA ILE A 903 11.75 5.46 6.71
C ILE A 903 12.45 4.11 6.81
N GLN A 904 11.77 3.04 6.39
CA GLN A 904 12.30 1.68 6.45
C GLN A 904 11.70 0.80 5.33
N CYS A 905 12.53 0.01 4.67
CA CYS A 905 12.07 -1.14 3.90
C CYS A 905 11.68 -2.27 4.87
N LEU A 906 10.41 -2.69 4.89
CA LEU A 906 9.98 -3.76 5.81
C LEU A 906 10.42 -5.15 5.34
N TYR A 907 10.79 -5.30 4.06
CA TYR A 907 11.28 -6.54 3.47
C TYR A 907 12.80 -6.72 3.66
N ALA A 908 13.54 -5.61 3.76
CA ALA A 908 14.97 -5.57 4.06
C ALA A 908 15.23 -4.52 5.17
N PRO A 909 15.01 -4.88 6.46
CA PRO A 909 15.01 -3.95 7.60
C PRO A 909 16.29 -3.13 7.80
N GLU A 910 17.40 -3.56 7.22
CA GLU A 910 18.69 -2.88 7.21
C GLU A 910 18.71 -1.63 6.34
N PHE A 911 17.77 -1.48 5.40
CA PHE A 911 17.53 -0.25 4.64
C PHE A 911 16.56 0.64 5.41
N ARG A 912 17.12 1.53 6.22
CA ARG A 912 16.38 2.49 7.04
C ARG A 912 17.17 3.77 7.28
N SER A 913 16.45 4.82 7.61
CA SER A 913 17.00 6.06 8.16
C SER A 913 15.95 6.81 8.97
N HIS A 914 16.40 7.84 9.67
CA HIS A 914 15.53 8.82 10.30
C HIS A 914 16.15 10.22 10.32
N THR A 915 15.29 11.22 10.42
CA THR A 915 15.70 12.62 10.61
C THR A 915 16.29 12.84 12.00
N ALA A 916 16.86 14.03 12.20
CA ALA A 916 17.05 14.54 13.53
C ALA A 916 15.70 14.88 14.19
N GLY A 917 15.69 14.95 15.52
CA GLY A 917 14.61 15.54 16.30
C GLY A 917 14.44 17.04 15.99
N MET A 918 13.22 17.53 16.12
CA MET A 918 12.88 18.93 15.84
C MET A 918 11.93 19.46 16.91
N LYS A 919 12.25 20.62 17.49
CA LYS A 919 11.28 21.44 18.23
C LYS A 919 10.62 22.46 17.31
N ILE A 920 9.35 22.74 17.57
CA ILE A 920 8.62 23.88 17.00
C ILE A 920 8.18 24.82 18.12
N ASN A 921 8.17 26.12 17.83
CA ASN A 921 7.66 27.15 18.72
C ASN A 921 6.53 27.90 18.02
N VAL A 922 5.36 27.93 18.65
CA VAL A 922 4.17 28.64 18.16
C VAL A 922 3.94 29.85 19.06
N LYS A 923 3.97 31.04 18.47
CA LYS A 923 3.71 32.32 19.13
C LYS A 923 2.21 32.66 19.06
N GLU A 924 1.79 33.48 20.01
CA GLU A 924 0.53 34.24 19.97
C GLU A 924 0.50 35.15 18.72
#